data_AF-A0A5A9NGR2-F1
#
_entry.id   AF-A0A5A9NGR2-F1
#
_cell.length_a   1.000
_cell.length_b   1.000
_cell.length_c   1.000
_cell.angle_alpha   90.00
_cell.angle_beta   90.00
_cell.angle_gamma   90.00
#
_symmetry.space_group_name_H-M   'P 1'
#
loop_
_entity.id
_entity.type
_entity.pdbx_description
1 polymer ?
#
loop_
_entity_poly.entity_id
_entity_poly.type
_entity_poly.pdbx_seq_one_letter_code
_entity_poly.pdbx_strand_id
1 'polypeptide(L)'
;MSTITSSAGKVESVTVRRTESSDAQEINHLISPSTVAVFGRVNVIHLLEKANLAVTLSTSKDKVLAHASFSDHPMEELVDQACWENLFHKPDNGQKMTPLNTLFLRLFVAQPSFSIGGAKEIVRTVFNAIVELEHICLMTPYRGSLEAGLEKIFGPVTCLKEEIQSPVYVCHRHNHCPRLHVRRARVEDHDDIMQIFADQIESLVETHGPYFLSELIESQGEENHAVVCEIEGCVVGFVSVSDHIDLKLLNTCFELGAFGELRTTNSVDQTVKPEEPKLSEEEHLNSCVSVEVKNTEGELDPGEETQGGDPSDTSQPENAESRDTASSEDSEPERSHNAFCIHLFTMEKRFEMRSADLLPHLFTLYPDREYCVIAVPKPAPEFPLLQSFLRIIPRENSTFPHELYLCHRWGLLRTLEVRVAVSEDIPAVQTLIKSLNQEKSVRDDLDLFLQARKDADGAALQAFVFRVQAQIVGLMIIRDEEDIEFIQANFDIERFMYFSHHQREEHGRLCHFILNPICQHHGKHFFKEALRLAHKTCLYYPLYPTQHSHENVSSRSLAAVLNFMVPVSPRRQIIYPLEELGINAPSRHITRHQDPFALNYTNRKLSMEPKVNINSRIVVVGASDTGLAFLEALTFSPHLRFNNLTLISTHGLPDHAAPDMGFLATSHCYSSQDHAQLSFRSWISVVTDKMKAIDREAKHVELASNHKVQYDCLILCAGLQCQMPSITSSDTSIRSTGTQNPACSQPVPSNLFSLNDQQDCASVHRWLIDNFLNRTGDAVVYGSSIDVYTCVETLIRLGVSGSRIHIVHPPDDTPSPCFHDSAVELAVKQALEEEKVHIHHDCLLAQINDGQHPDPITCVSFTTAGPPSRLHCAVFFNFFGETVDCDAFRAINDACLVFDGCLVIDRTFRTNDPSIYAAGPLTKYSRRYHADQWTGGSFNSKEVGRSLASVLLPLFDPTVERPVSPSEEQKHLTPVYNQAKMQGGRLPGSYNYLHVTKPTANNTRASSDQHGCDIVTGRTETGNYFCLHLNQHDVVETITCLSKNPLPISNLLCLYGKHQMLLNHLCSRYHEGLVQDLYSYFRENWCLALFHDRFTDFEQEVRQIMDSAKVEGDNGSVSMHEVLQMMVGDKTETGHLMNLSEMFGKSQTCSALKTTVLDYLKYNRNHLTMYARPGLL
;
A
#
# COMPACT_ATOMS: atom_id res chain seq x y z
N MET A 1 17.63 14.34 -17.77
CA MET A 1 18.49 15.52 -17.51
C MET A 1 18.19 16.58 -18.56
N SER A 2 18.30 17.85 -18.18
CA SER A 2 18.27 19.00 -19.09
C SER A 2 19.60 19.78 -18.96
N THR A 3 19.84 20.77 -19.82
CA THR A 3 21.05 21.61 -19.77
C THR A 3 20.68 23.07 -19.53
N ILE A 4 21.39 23.71 -18.60
CA ILE A 4 21.27 25.16 -18.35
C ILE A 4 22.58 25.87 -18.63
N THR A 5 22.48 27.07 -19.20
CA THR A 5 23.64 27.93 -19.51
C THR A 5 23.71 29.06 -18.50
N SER A 6 24.88 29.22 -17.88
CA SER A 6 25.17 30.35 -16.99
C SER A 6 25.29 31.68 -17.74
N SER A 7 25.20 32.79 -17.01
CA SER A 7 25.51 34.13 -17.51
C SER A 7 26.95 34.29 -18.05
N ALA A 8 27.86 33.37 -17.70
CA ALA A 8 29.23 33.30 -18.19
C ALA A 8 29.43 32.28 -19.33
N GLY A 9 28.36 31.71 -19.90
CA GLY A 9 28.42 30.78 -21.03
C GLY A 9 28.80 29.33 -20.69
N LYS A 10 29.19 29.02 -19.45
CA LYS A 10 29.32 27.62 -18.99
C LYS A 10 27.96 26.94 -19.06
N VAL A 11 27.89 25.82 -19.78
CA VAL A 11 26.74 24.90 -19.79
C VAL A 11 26.93 23.85 -18.70
N GLU A 12 25.86 23.48 -18.01
CA GLU A 12 25.85 22.46 -16.97
C GLU A 12 24.65 21.53 -17.16
N SER A 13 24.87 20.21 -17.03
CA SER A 13 23.79 19.21 -17.06
C SER A 13 23.14 19.13 -15.69
N VAL A 14 21.82 19.20 -15.65
CA VAL A 14 21.03 19.26 -14.42
C VAL A 14 19.90 18.23 -14.41
N THR A 15 19.56 17.83 -13.18
CA THR A 15 18.35 17.08 -12.86
C THR A 15 17.39 18.01 -12.14
N VAL A 16 16.13 18.02 -12.56
CA VAL A 16 15.05 18.71 -11.86
C VAL A 16 14.32 17.66 -11.04
N ARG A 17 14.34 17.78 -9.70
CA ARG A 17 13.63 16.86 -8.79
C ARG A 17 12.78 17.64 -7.80
N ARG A 18 11.86 16.94 -7.12
CA ARG A 18 11.17 17.50 -5.95
C ARG A 18 12.19 17.76 -4.84
N THR A 19 11.95 18.79 -4.04
CA THR A 19 12.84 19.12 -2.92
C THR A 19 12.70 18.11 -1.79
N GLU A 20 13.83 17.67 -1.28
CA GLU A 20 13.95 16.78 -0.13
C GLU A 20 14.33 17.56 1.13
N SER A 21 14.12 17.00 2.32
CA SER A 21 14.54 17.65 3.58
C SER A 21 16.06 17.70 3.74
N SER A 22 16.79 16.82 3.06
CA SER A 22 18.25 16.81 2.86
C SER A 22 18.75 18.11 2.19
N ASP A 23 18.05 18.60 1.15
CA ASP A 23 18.41 19.81 0.41
C ASP A 23 18.45 21.08 1.28
N ALA A 24 17.75 21.07 2.42
CA ALA A 24 17.50 22.27 3.24
C ALA A 24 18.80 22.97 3.68
N GLN A 25 19.91 22.25 3.89
CA GLN A 25 21.20 22.87 4.22
C GLN A 25 21.79 23.63 3.03
N GLU A 26 21.85 23.03 1.84
CA GLU A 26 22.34 23.72 0.64
C GLU A 26 21.43 24.89 0.22
N ILE A 27 20.11 24.74 0.37
CA ILE A 27 19.14 25.82 0.13
C ILE A 27 19.41 27.02 1.06
N ASN A 28 19.67 26.79 2.36
CA ASN A 28 20.05 27.85 3.29
C ASN A 28 21.36 28.55 2.87
N HIS A 29 22.34 27.81 2.36
CA HIS A 29 23.60 28.38 1.86
C HIS A 29 23.45 29.22 0.58
N LEU A 30 22.33 29.09 -0.15
CA LEU A 30 22.01 29.92 -1.32
C LEU A 30 21.18 31.18 -0.98
N ILE A 31 20.75 31.37 0.28
CA ILE A 31 20.00 32.58 0.68
C ILE A 31 20.92 33.81 0.63
N SER A 32 20.60 34.74 -0.27
CA SER A 32 21.36 35.96 -0.50
C SER A 32 20.69 37.20 0.12
N PRO A 33 21.39 38.34 0.28
CA PRO A 33 20.75 39.60 0.69
C PRO A 33 19.61 40.04 -0.24
N SER A 34 19.72 39.75 -1.55
CA SER A 34 18.63 39.97 -2.53
C SER A 34 17.45 39.02 -2.32
N THR A 35 17.69 37.75 -1.98
CA THR A 35 16.63 36.81 -1.56
C THR A 35 15.87 37.37 -0.35
N VAL A 36 16.58 37.82 0.68
CA VAL A 36 15.98 38.38 1.91
C VAL A 36 15.24 39.68 1.65
N ALA A 37 15.66 40.48 0.65
CA ALA A 37 14.97 41.70 0.24
C ALA A 37 13.64 41.45 -0.50
N VAL A 38 13.39 40.23 -1.00
CA VAL A 38 12.15 39.86 -1.72
C VAL A 38 11.25 38.94 -0.87
N PHE A 39 11.82 38.01 -0.12
CA PHE A 39 11.09 36.96 0.64
C PHE A 39 11.18 37.09 2.16
N GLY A 40 11.91 38.10 2.69
CA GLY A 40 12.13 38.25 4.13
C GLY A 40 13.08 37.20 4.72
N ARG A 41 12.97 36.95 6.03
CA ARG A 41 13.74 35.89 6.71
C ARG A 41 12.91 34.61 6.75
N VAL A 42 13.34 33.60 5.99
CA VAL A 42 12.62 32.33 5.84
C VAL A 42 13.30 31.22 6.64
N ASN A 43 12.54 30.45 7.41
CA ASN A 43 12.98 29.13 7.88
C ASN A 43 12.70 28.10 6.77
N VAL A 44 13.74 27.62 6.10
CA VAL A 44 13.63 26.72 4.95
C VAL A 44 12.87 25.43 5.31
N ILE A 45 13.16 24.79 6.44
CA ILE A 45 12.52 23.51 6.81
C ILE A 45 11.01 23.71 7.00
N HIS A 46 10.62 24.76 7.73
CA HIS A 46 9.21 25.10 7.92
C HIS A 46 8.51 25.47 6.60
N LEU A 47 9.19 26.16 5.68
CA LEU A 47 8.61 26.47 4.37
C LEU A 47 8.44 25.23 3.49
N LEU A 48 9.42 24.31 3.47
CA LEU A 48 9.32 23.06 2.71
C LEU A 48 8.18 22.18 3.20
N GLU A 49 7.93 22.19 4.51
CA GLU A 49 6.84 21.45 5.15
C GLU A 49 5.45 22.02 4.82
N LYS A 50 5.32 23.35 4.73
CA LYS A 50 4.06 24.04 4.43
C LYS A 50 3.79 24.24 2.93
N ALA A 51 4.78 24.01 2.06
CA ALA A 51 4.64 24.20 0.62
C ALA A 51 3.76 23.11 -0.03
N ASN A 52 2.94 23.51 -1.00
CA ASN A 52 2.21 22.57 -1.84
C ASN A 52 3.14 21.90 -2.87
N LEU A 53 4.15 22.63 -3.35
CA LEU A 53 5.15 22.12 -4.28
C LEU A 53 6.52 22.77 -4.00
N ALA A 54 7.58 21.98 -4.03
CA ALA A 54 8.95 22.42 -3.87
C ALA A 54 9.84 21.71 -4.91
N VAL A 55 10.69 22.47 -5.62
CA VAL A 55 11.47 21.98 -6.76
C VAL A 55 12.94 22.40 -6.64
N THR A 56 13.82 21.41 -6.66
CA THR A 56 15.29 21.56 -6.60
C THR A 56 15.89 21.29 -7.99
N LEU A 57 16.85 22.12 -8.39
CA LEU A 57 17.77 21.85 -9.50
C LEU A 57 19.11 21.41 -8.94
N SER A 58 19.50 20.16 -9.20
CA SER A 58 20.80 19.61 -8.82
C SER A 58 21.67 19.26 -10.03
N THR A 59 22.98 19.24 -9.81
CA THR A 59 23.97 18.78 -10.80
C THR A 59 23.99 17.26 -10.93
N SER A 60 24.73 16.71 -11.90
CA SER A 60 25.07 15.27 -11.94
C SER A 60 25.94 14.77 -10.77
N LYS A 61 26.24 15.62 -9.78
CA LYS A 61 26.85 15.27 -8.48
C LYS A 61 25.93 15.59 -7.30
N ASP A 62 24.63 15.70 -7.58
CA ASP A 62 23.50 16.11 -6.73
C ASP A 62 23.63 17.42 -5.93
N LYS A 63 24.75 18.15 -6.03
CA LYS A 63 24.87 19.52 -5.50
C LYS A 63 23.79 20.44 -6.07
N VAL A 64 23.13 21.22 -5.22
CA VAL A 64 22.06 22.18 -5.54
C VAL A 64 22.61 23.41 -6.28
N LEU A 65 21.96 23.77 -7.38
CA LEU A 65 22.20 25.01 -8.14
C LEU A 65 21.13 26.07 -7.89
N ALA A 66 19.86 25.65 -7.76
CA ALA A 66 18.72 26.54 -7.53
C ALA A 66 17.55 25.78 -6.91
N HIS A 67 16.64 26.51 -6.27
CA HIS A 67 15.47 25.97 -5.58
C HIS A 67 14.30 26.96 -5.63
N ALA A 68 13.07 26.45 -5.71
CA ALA A 68 11.85 27.23 -5.49
C ALA A 68 10.80 26.48 -4.66
N SER A 69 10.07 27.22 -3.83
CA SER A 69 8.90 26.74 -3.07
C SER A 69 7.64 27.50 -3.47
N PHE A 70 6.53 26.78 -3.60
CA PHE A 70 5.24 27.29 -4.07
C PHE A 70 4.10 26.92 -3.11
N SER A 71 3.09 27.78 -3.04
CA SER A 71 1.87 27.58 -2.24
C SER A 71 0.62 27.99 -3.02
N ASP A 72 -0.53 27.44 -2.66
CA ASP A 72 -1.86 27.81 -3.19
C ASP A 72 -2.43 29.12 -2.60
N HIS A 73 -1.68 29.81 -1.71
CA HIS A 73 -2.04 31.14 -1.20
C HIS A 73 -0.83 32.09 -1.07
N PRO A 74 -1.06 33.42 -1.12
CA PRO A 74 -0.03 34.42 -0.86
C PRO A 74 0.42 34.41 0.62
N MET A 75 1.38 35.27 0.96
CA MET A 75 1.78 35.46 2.36
C MET A 75 0.58 35.94 3.19
N GLU A 76 0.34 35.28 4.34
CA GLU A 76 -0.81 35.55 5.21
C GLU A 76 -0.76 36.97 5.81
N GLU A 77 0.45 37.53 5.96
CA GLU A 77 0.70 38.94 6.30
C GLU A 77 0.10 39.94 5.30
N LEU A 78 -0.12 39.52 4.03
CA LEU A 78 -0.74 40.33 3.00
C LEU A 78 -2.26 40.17 3.02
N VAL A 79 -2.74 38.93 2.86
CA VAL A 79 -4.16 38.58 2.80
C VAL A 79 -4.36 37.17 3.33
N ASP A 80 -5.46 37.00 4.06
CA ASP A 80 -6.00 35.72 4.52
C ASP A 80 -6.02 34.64 3.43
N GLN A 81 -5.63 33.41 3.79
CA GLN A 81 -5.44 32.33 2.82
C GLN A 81 -6.73 31.87 2.14
N ALA A 82 -7.90 32.06 2.76
CA ALA A 82 -9.20 31.71 2.18
C ALA A 82 -9.71 32.80 1.20
N CYS A 83 -9.38 34.07 1.45
CA CYS A 83 -10.03 35.21 0.79
C CYS A 83 -9.32 35.80 -0.46
N TRP A 84 -8.15 35.28 -0.86
CA TRP A 84 -7.25 35.93 -1.84
C TRP A 84 -7.80 36.13 -3.27
N GLU A 85 -8.80 35.38 -3.71
CA GLU A 85 -9.37 35.53 -5.07
C GLU A 85 -9.90 36.94 -5.36
N ASN A 86 -10.38 37.64 -4.33
CA ASN A 86 -11.04 38.94 -4.44
C ASN A 86 -10.08 40.12 -4.71
N LEU A 87 -8.79 39.86 -4.92
CA LEU A 87 -7.73 40.86 -5.08
C LEU A 87 -7.42 41.18 -6.55
N PHE A 88 -7.71 40.24 -7.44
CA PHE A 88 -7.25 40.24 -8.83
C PHE A 88 -8.36 40.68 -9.78
N HIS A 89 -8.03 41.63 -10.67
CA HIS A 89 -8.86 41.92 -11.83
C HIS A 89 -9.06 40.67 -12.69
N LYS A 90 -10.11 40.64 -13.52
CA LYS A 90 -10.03 39.88 -14.77
C LYS A 90 -8.86 40.48 -15.56
N PRO A 91 -7.78 39.73 -15.87
CA PRO A 91 -6.69 40.27 -16.68
C PRO A 91 -7.20 40.56 -18.10
N ASP A 92 -6.45 41.35 -18.89
CA ASP A 92 -6.89 41.76 -20.24
C ASP A 92 -7.13 40.58 -21.20
N ASN A 93 -6.53 39.41 -20.93
CA ASN A 93 -6.82 38.13 -21.61
C ASN A 93 -8.09 37.39 -21.11
N GLY A 94 -8.94 38.03 -20.29
CA GLY A 94 -10.26 37.55 -19.87
C GLY A 94 -10.31 36.40 -18.84
N GLN A 95 -9.23 35.63 -18.67
CA GLN A 95 -9.21 34.42 -17.84
C GLN A 95 -8.99 34.71 -16.35
N LYS A 96 -9.99 34.45 -15.50
CA LYS A 96 -9.91 34.66 -14.03
C LYS A 96 -8.80 33.80 -13.40
N MET A 97 -8.02 34.39 -12.49
CA MET A 97 -7.16 33.64 -11.57
C MET A 97 -8.01 32.91 -10.53
N THR A 98 -7.75 31.62 -10.33
CA THR A 98 -8.47 30.77 -9.37
C THR A 98 -7.48 29.84 -8.65
N PRO A 99 -7.84 29.28 -7.48
CA PRO A 99 -7.03 28.30 -6.76
C PRO A 99 -6.77 27.01 -7.55
N LEU A 100 -7.53 26.72 -8.61
CA LEU A 100 -7.20 25.68 -9.58
C LEU A 100 -5.97 26.05 -10.42
N ASN A 101 -5.96 27.27 -11.00
CA ASN A 101 -5.04 27.66 -12.07
C ASN A 101 -3.86 28.55 -11.64
N THR A 102 -3.73 28.84 -10.34
CA THR A 102 -2.74 29.78 -9.79
C THR A 102 -1.94 29.16 -8.65
N LEU A 103 -0.62 29.43 -8.63
CA LEU A 103 0.28 29.19 -7.50
C LEU A 103 1.06 30.47 -7.14
N PHE A 104 1.51 30.58 -5.90
CA PHE A 104 2.30 31.70 -5.38
C PHE A 104 3.73 31.25 -5.08
N LEU A 105 4.72 31.95 -5.62
CA LEU A 105 6.14 31.74 -5.32
C LEU A 105 6.45 32.27 -3.91
N ARG A 106 6.93 31.39 -3.03
CA ARG A 106 7.20 31.68 -1.61
C ARG A 106 8.68 31.82 -1.26
N LEU A 107 9.56 31.22 -2.05
CA LEU A 107 11.01 31.38 -1.99
C LEU A 107 11.59 31.04 -3.37
N PHE A 108 12.59 31.80 -3.80
CA PHE A 108 13.52 31.41 -4.86
C PHE A 108 14.96 31.69 -4.42
N VAL A 109 15.85 30.72 -4.62
CA VAL A 109 17.30 30.89 -4.44
C VAL A 109 18.05 30.23 -5.57
N ALA A 110 19.18 30.80 -5.97
CA ALA A 110 20.04 30.23 -7.00
C ALA A 110 21.50 30.69 -6.85
N GLN A 111 22.43 29.89 -7.36
CA GLN A 111 23.80 30.36 -7.59
C GLN A 111 23.77 31.53 -8.61
N PRO A 112 24.39 32.69 -8.33
CA PRO A 112 24.22 33.90 -9.15
C PRO A 112 24.56 33.76 -10.64
N SER A 113 25.49 32.86 -10.99
CA SER A 113 25.83 32.53 -12.37
C SER A 113 24.71 31.80 -13.11
N PHE A 114 23.81 31.10 -12.41
CA PHE A 114 22.77 30.24 -12.99
C PHE A 114 21.33 30.74 -12.75
N SER A 115 21.11 31.78 -11.93
CA SER A 115 19.76 32.30 -11.57
C SER A 115 18.76 32.36 -12.74
N ILE A 116 19.11 32.98 -13.87
CA ILE A 116 18.22 33.10 -15.04
C ILE A 116 17.89 31.73 -15.67
N GLY A 117 18.88 30.85 -15.79
CA GLY A 117 18.68 29.51 -16.36
C GLY A 117 17.86 28.62 -15.43
N GLY A 118 18.18 28.63 -14.14
CA GLY A 118 17.50 27.83 -13.12
C GLY A 118 16.06 28.29 -12.88
N ALA A 119 15.80 29.60 -12.82
CA ALA A 119 14.45 30.13 -12.68
C ALA A 119 13.56 29.71 -13.86
N LYS A 120 14.08 29.81 -15.10
CA LYS A 120 13.35 29.39 -16.31
C LYS A 120 13.03 27.90 -16.31
N GLU A 121 14.00 27.06 -15.94
CA GLU A 121 13.85 25.60 -15.98
C GLU A 121 12.93 25.09 -14.86
N ILE A 122 13.00 25.66 -13.65
CA ILE A 122 12.05 25.37 -12.57
C ILE A 122 10.64 25.76 -12.99
N VAL A 123 10.43 26.98 -13.49
CA VAL A 123 9.09 27.45 -13.91
C VAL A 123 8.53 26.60 -15.06
N ARG A 124 9.35 26.22 -16.04
CA ARG A 124 8.97 25.29 -17.12
C ARG A 124 8.57 23.91 -16.56
N THR A 125 9.32 23.37 -15.60
CA THR A 125 8.98 22.09 -14.96
C THR A 125 7.69 22.18 -14.14
N VAL A 126 7.45 23.27 -13.41
CA VAL A 126 6.21 23.47 -12.63
C VAL A 126 4.98 23.58 -13.54
N PHE A 127 5.06 24.34 -14.63
CA PHE A 127 4.00 24.42 -15.65
C PHE A 127 3.81 23.15 -16.48
N ASN A 128 4.79 22.25 -16.49
CA ASN A 128 4.63 20.92 -17.05
C ASN A 128 4.02 19.93 -16.05
N ALA A 129 4.38 20.00 -14.78
CA ALA A 129 3.95 19.07 -13.74
C ALA A 129 2.49 19.24 -13.25
N ILE A 130 1.84 20.37 -13.55
CA ILE A 130 0.45 20.65 -13.19
C ILE A 130 -0.31 21.07 -14.46
N VAL A 131 -1.32 20.29 -14.84
CA VAL A 131 -2.02 20.43 -16.14
C VAL A 131 -2.94 21.66 -16.17
N GLU A 132 -3.51 22.05 -15.03
CA GLU A 132 -4.50 23.12 -14.90
C GLU A 132 -3.90 24.48 -14.54
N LEU A 133 -2.61 24.50 -14.18
CA LEU A 133 -1.88 25.72 -13.83
C LEU A 133 -1.72 26.61 -15.07
N GLU A 134 -1.98 27.91 -14.93
CA GLU A 134 -1.79 28.93 -15.98
C GLU A 134 -0.97 30.12 -15.47
N HIS A 135 -1.00 30.37 -14.16
CA HIS A 135 -0.39 31.52 -13.50
C HIS A 135 0.53 31.10 -12.35
N ILE A 136 1.74 31.65 -12.32
CA ILE A 136 2.55 31.71 -11.10
C ILE A 136 2.65 33.17 -10.69
N CYS A 137 2.19 33.50 -9.49
CA CYS A 137 2.19 34.85 -8.94
C CYS A 137 3.33 35.03 -7.92
N LEU A 138 3.85 36.26 -7.83
CA LEU A 138 4.75 36.70 -6.78
C LEU A 138 4.17 37.96 -6.16
N MET A 139 3.76 37.87 -4.89
CA MET A 139 3.31 38.99 -4.07
C MET A 139 4.31 39.16 -2.92
N THR A 140 4.74 40.39 -2.63
CA THR A 140 5.65 40.63 -1.50
C THR A 140 5.38 41.95 -0.77
N PRO A 141 5.37 41.96 0.58
CA PRO A 141 5.37 43.21 1.35
C PRO A 141 6.73 43.91 1.30
N TYR A 142 7.80 43.19 0.94
CA TYR A 142 9.17 43.68 0.90
C TYR A 142 9.43 44.39 -0.43
N ARG A 143 9.57 45.73 -0.41
CA ARG A 143 9.84 46.56 -1.61
C ARG A 143 11.29 46.47 -2.12
N GLY A 144 11.88 45.29 -2.11
CA GLY A 144 13.16 45.01 -2.74
C GLY A 144 13.03 44.95 -4.26
N SER A 145 14.11 45.23 -4.98
CA SER A 145 14.23 44.87 -6.39
C SER A 145 14.28 43.35 -6.53
N LEU A 146 13.53 42.79 -7.49
CA LEU A 146 13.65 41.39 -7.87
C LEU A 146 15.08 41.09 -8.36
N GLU A 147 15.54 39.84 -8.20
CA GLU A 147 16.80 39.42 -8.82
C GLU A 147 16.62 39.06 -10.30
N ALA A 148 17.70 39.11 -11.07
CA ALA A 148 17.68 39.01 -12.54
C ALA A 148 16.99 37.75 -13.10
N GLY A 149 16.95 36.64 -12.36
CA GLY A 149 16.18 35.44 -12.74
C GLY A 149 14.67 35.64 -12.66
N LEU A 150 14.20 36.36 -11.63
CA LEU A 150 12.78 36.70 -11.43
C LEU A 150 12.35 37.84 -12.35
N GLU A 151 13.15 38.90 -12.48
CA GLU A 151 12.90 40.02 -13.42
C GLU A 151 12.72 39.55 -14.86
N LYS A 152 13.35 38.43 -15.25
CA LYS A 152 13.28 37.91 -16.62
C LYS A 152 12.05 37.03 -16.91
N ILE A 153 11.22 36.77 -15.91
CA ILE A 153 10.13 35.77 -15.94
C ILE A 153 8.79 36.36 -15.49
N PHE A 154 8.81 37.32 -14.56
CA PHE A 154 7.64 37.90 -13.92
C PHE A 154 7.35 39.31 -14.45
N GLY A 155 6.14 39.56 -14.96
CA GLY A 155 5.64 40.89 -15.34
C GLY A 155 4.76 41.51 -14.25
N PRO A 156 4.80 42.83 -14.00
CA PRO A 156 3.98 43.48 -12.98
C PRO A 156 2.49 43.56 -13.39
N VAL A 157 1.58 43.45 -12.41
CA VAL A 157 0.11 43.49 -12.61
C VAL A 157 -0.57 44.36 -11.54
N THR A 158 -1.63 45.07 -11.92
CA THR A 158 -2.43 45.96 -11.06
C THR A 158 -3.50 45.19 -10.26
N CYS A 159 -3.64 45.50 -8.96
CA CYS A 159 -4.64 44.90 -8.07
C CYS A 159 -5.92 45.76 -7.93
N LEU A 160 -7.04 45.13 -7.54
CA LEU A 160 -8.35 45.77 -7.38
C LEU A 160 -8.47 46.73 -6.18
N LYS A 161 -7.59 46.62 -5.17
CA LYS A 161 -7.69 47.34 -3.90
C LYS A 161 -6.49 48.24 -3.66
N GLU A 162 -6.72 49.55 -3.55
CA GLU A 162 -5.72 50.56 -3.18
C GLU A 162 -5.12 50.34 -1.77
N GLU A 163 -5.81 49.57 -0.92
CA GLU A 163 -5.38 49.22 0.45
C GLU A 163 -4.08 48.38 0.48
N ILE A 164 -3.82 47.57 -0.56
CA ILE A 164 -2.66 46.66 -0.61
C ILE A 164 -1.53 47.31 -1.41
N GLN A 165 -0.67 48.06 -0.71
CA GLN A 165 0.47 48.76 -1.32
C GLN A 165 1.68 47.86 -1.66
N SER A 166 1.43 46.61 -2.03
CA SER A 166 2.46 45.59 -2.32
C SER A 166 2.51 45.33 -3.82
N PRO A 167 3.71 45.34 -4.46
CA PRO A 167 3.81 44.99 -5.87
C PRO A 167 3.45 43.52 -6.08
N VAL A 168 2.69 43.26 -7.15
CA VAL A 168 2.35 41.91 -7.59
C VAL A 168 2.86 41.69 -8.99
N TYR A 169 3.47 40.53 -9.20
CA TYR A 169 3.98 40.11 -10.48
C TYR A 169 3.43 38.74 -10.86
N VAL A 170 3.28 38.50 -12.16
CA VAL A 170 2.70 37.29 -12.72
C VAL A 170 3.62 36.73 -13.81
N CYS A 171 3.81 35.42 -13.77
CA CYS A 171 4.38 34.63 -14.84
C CYS A 171 3.24 33.80 -15.47
N HIS A 172 3.08 33.89 -16.79
CA HIS A 172 2.06 33.14 -17.53
C HIS A 172 2.67 31.92 -18.23
N ARG A 173 1.94 30.79 -18.19
CA ARG A 173 2.36 29.51 -18.77
C ARG A 173 2.77 29.58 -20.24
N HIS A 174 2.04 30.34 -21.06
CA HIS A 174 2.28 30.44 -22.50
C HIS A 174 3.68 31.00 -22.86
N ASN A 175 4.35 31.71 -21.94
CA ASN A 175 5.72 32.20 -22.14
C ASN A 175 6.80 31.12 -21.95
N HIS A 176 6.44 29.95 -21.40
CA HIS A 176 7.36 28.86 -21.05
C HIS A 176 6.98 27.52 -21.69
N CYS A 177 5.68 27.28 -21.85
CA CYS A 177 5.10 26.10 -22.48
C CYS A 177 4.07 26.58 -23.51
N PRO A 178 4.38 26.60 -24.82
CA PRO A 178 3.44 27.07 -25.83
C PRO A 178 2.17 26.21 -25.84
N ARG A 179 1.05 26.80 -26.27
CA ARG A 179 -0.20 26.07 -26.49
C ARG A 179 -0.17 25.42 -27.86
N LEU A 180 -0.56 24.15 -27.93
CA LEU A 180 -0.59 23.41 -29.19
C LEU A 180 -1.71 23.93 -30.10
N HIS A 181 -1.43 24.05 -31.39
CA HIS A 181 -2.50 24.17 -32.38
C HIS A 181 -2.98 22.75 -32.72
N VAL A 182 -4.30 22.55 -32.76
CA VAL A 182 -4.91 21.24 -32.98
C VAL A 182 -5.80 21.31 -34.22
N ARG A 183 -5.55 20.43 -35.19
CA ARG A 183 -6.27 20.36 -36.48
C ARG A 183 -6.43 18.91 -36.94
N ARG A 184 -7.29 18.69 -37.94
CA ARG A 184 -7.34 17.40 -38.65
C ARG A 184 -6.01 17.09 -39.36
N ALA A 185 -5.69 15.81 -39.41
CA ALA A 185 -4.53 15.27 -40.11
C ALA A 185 -4.73 15.31 -41.64
N ARG A 186 -3.62 15.42 -42.37
CA ARG A 186 -3.51 15.41 -43.83
C ARG A 186 -2.55 14.31 -44.25
N VAL A 187 -2.63 13.87 -45.51
CA VAL A 187 -1.67 12.90 -46.08
C VAL A 187 -0.22 13.45 -46.04
N GLU A 188 -0.07 14.77 -46.12
CA GLU A 188 1.20 15.49 -45.95
C GLU A 188 1.86 15.28 -44.57
N ASP A 189 1.06 15.02 -43.51
CA ASP A 189 1.57 14.85 -42.14
C ASP A 189 2.22 13.46 -41.91
N HIS A 190 2.08 12.52 -42.86
CA HIS A 190 2.48 11.11 -42.69
C HIS A 190 3.96 10.94 -42.27
N ASP A 191 4.89 11.59 -42.97
CA ASP A 191 6.33 11.45 -42.71
C ASP A 191 6.74 12.01 -41.33
N ASP A 192 6.06 13.06 -40.85
CA ASP A 192 6.30 13.64 -39.52
C ASP A 192 5.69 12.76 -38.41
N ILE A 193 4.48 12.23 -38.62
CA ILE A 193 3.84 11.29 -37.68
C ILE A 193 4.68 10.01 -37.57
N MET A 194 5.22 9.48 -38.67
CA MET A 194 6.11 8.32 -38.66
C MET A 194 7.44 8.59 -37.94
N GLN A 195 7.98 9.81 -37.99
CA GLN A 195 9.14 10.19 -37.17
C GLN A 195 8.82 10.18 -35.66
N ILE A 196 7.62 10.61 -35.25
CA ILE A 196 7.19 10.55 -33.84
C ILE A 196 7.03 9.09 -33.38
N PHE A 197 6.54 8.21 -34.25
CA PHE A 197 6.37 6.79 -33.94
C PHE A 197 7.66 5.98 -33.78
N ALA A 198 8.86 6.54 -34.04
CA ALA A 198 10.11 5.78 -34.24
C ALA A 198 10.45 4.70 -33.19
N ASP A 199 10.12 4.90 -31.90
CA ASP A 199 10.33 3.91 -30.82
C ASP A 199 9.30 2.75 -30.80
N GLN A 200 8.24 2.83 -31.62
CA GLN A 200 7.04 1.98 -31.58
C GLN A 200 6.63 1.37 -32.94
N ILE A 201 7.26 1.77 -34.05
CA ILE A 201 6.85 1.38 -35.43
C ILE A 201 6.74 -0.14 -35.60
N GLU A 202 7.74 -0.90 -35.16
CA GLU A 202 7.85 -2.34 -35.49
C GLU A 202 6.60 -3.12 -35.07
N SER A 203 6.14 -2.97 -33.82
CA SER A 203 4.96 -3.66 -33.30
C SER A 203 3.65 -3.21 -33.96
N LEU A 204 3.52 -1.94 -34.34
CA LEU A 204 2.33 -1.42 -35.02
C LEU A 204 2.25 -1.91 -36.48
N VAL A 205 3.39 -1.93 -37.18
CA VAL A 205 3.49 -2.42 -38.57
C VAL A 205 3.33 -3.95 -38.64
N GLU A 206 3.81 -4.70 -37.64
CA GLU A 206 3.50 -6.14 -37.52
C GLU A 206 2.01 -6.41 -37.28
N THR A 207 1.32 -5.55 -36.53
CA THR A 207 -0.09 -5.76 -36.13
C THR A 207 -1.09 -5.28 -37.20
N HIS A 208 -0.83 -4.14 -37.84
CA HIS A 208 -1.77 -3.47 -38.76
C HIS A 208 -1.25 -3.36 -40.20
N GLY A 209 -0.03 -3.81 -40.49
CA GLY A 209 0.57 -3.73 -41.82
C GLY A 209 1.20 -2.36 -42.14
N PRO A 210 1.92 -2.24 -43.27
CA PRO A 210 2.78 -1.09 -43.56
C PRO A 210 2.06 0.19 -44.01
N TYR A 211 0.75 0.13 -44.31
CA TYR A 211 -0.03 1.27 -44.82
C TYR A 211 -1.09 1.80 -43.86
N PHE A 212 -1.22 1.22 -42.66
CA PHE A 212 -2.31 1.49 -41.71
C PHE A 212 -2.51 2.98 -41.40
N LEU A 213 -1.42 3.74 -41.26
CA LEU A 213 -1.48 5.17 -40.94
C LEU A 213 -2.05 5.99 -42.11
N SER A 214 -1.72 5.64 -43.35
CA SER A 214 -2.30 6.27 -44.54
C SER A 214 -3.78 5.94 -44.66
N GLU A 215 -4.15 4.67 -44.45
CA GLU A 215 -5.56 4.23 -44.46
C GLU A 215 -6.38 4.96 -43.38
N LEU A 216 -5.84 5.19 -42.18
CA LEU A 216 -6.49 5.97 -41.11
C LEU A 216 -6.62 7.48 -41.43
N ILE A 217 -5.68 8.05 -42.17
CA ILE A 217 -5.73 9.47 -42.58
C ILE A 217 -6.66 9.66 -43.79
N GLU A 218 -6.77 8.68 -44.67
CA GLU A 218 -7.67 8.70 -45.84
C GLU A 218 -9.13 8.32 -45.51
N SER A 219 -9.35 7.46 -44.51
CA SER A 219 -10.69 7.02 -44.07
C SER A 219 -11.44 7.97 -43.12
N GLN A 220 -10.97 9.22 -42.99
CA GLN A 220 -11.64 10.25 -42.19
C GLN A 220 -13.04 10.56 -42.75
N GLY A 221 -14.07 10.52 -41.90
CA GLY A 221 -15.47 10.66 -42.27
C GLY A 221 -16.31 11.36 -41.20
N GLU A 222 -17.53 10.86 -40.96
CA GLU A 222 -18.36 11.31 -39.83
C GLU A 222 -18.04 10.52 -38.55
N GLU A 223 -17.87 9.20 -38.68
CA GLU A 223 -17.67 8.28 -37.55
C GLU A 223 -16.20 8.20 -37.08
N ASN A 224 -15.23 8.49 -37.95
CA ASN A 224 -13.78 8.34 -37.70
C ASN A 224 -13.02 9.63 -38.07
N HIS A 225 -12.10 10.10 -37.22
CA HIS A 225 -11.29 11.31 -37.46
C HIS A 225 -9.84 11.11 -37.04
N ALA A 226 -8.91 11.73 -37.77
CA ALA A 226 -7.49 11.77 -37.45
C ALA A 226 -7.06 13.22 -37.17
N VAL A 227 -6.30 13.43 -36.10
CA VAL A 227 -6.01 14.75 -35.53
C VAL A 227 -4.53 14.87 -35.21
N VAL A 228 -3.93 16.02 -35.55
CA VAL A 228 -2.54 16.36 -35.20
C VAL A 228 -2.46 17.58 -34.30
N CYS A 229 -1.46 17.57 -33.43
CA CYS A 229 -0.94 18.76 -32.75
C CYS A 229 0.25 19.32 -33.53
N GLU A 230 0.29 20.63 -33.75
CA GLU A 230 1.43 21.31 -34.35
C GLU A 230 1.90 22.53 -33.54
N ILE A 231 3.19 22.83 -33.65
CA ILE A 231 3.84 24.05 -33.16
C ILE A 231 4.65 24.63 -34.33
N GLU A 232 4.45 25.91 -34.64
CA GLU A 232 5.18 26.65 -35.69
C GLU A 232 5.15 25.99 -37.09
N GLY A 233 4.21 25.06 -37.32
CA GLY A 233 4.04 24.31 -38.57
C GLY A 233 4.63 22.89 -38.59
N CYS A 234 5.28 22.45 -37.50
CA CYS A 234 5.77 21.07 -37.35
C CYS A 234 4.78 20.25 -36.50
N VAL A 235 4.47 19.02 -36.93
CA VAL A 235 3.64 18.08 -36.16
C VAL A 235 4.43 17.55 -34.97
N VAL A 236 3.80 17.52 -33.79
CA VAL A 236 4.41 17.09 -32.51
C VAL A 236 3.58 16.04 -31.75
N GLY A 237 2.44 15.63 -32.32
CA GLY A 237 1.60 14.54 -31.79
C GLY A 237 0.40 14.23 -32.69
N PHE A 238 -0.14 13.03 -32.55
CA PHE A 238 -1.19 12.47 -33.41
C PHE A 238 -2.21 11.65 -32.59
N VAL A 239 -3.48 11.73 -32.96
CA VAL A 239 -4.59 10.98 -32.36
C VAL A 239 -5.54 10.48 -33.44
N SER A 240 -5.97 9.22 -33.33
CA SER A 240 -7.08 8.67 -34.11
C SER A 240 -8.27 8.41 -33.18
N VAL A 241 -9.47 8.86 -33.57
CA VAL A 241 -10.71 8.69 -32.81
C VAL A 241 -11.83 8.06 -33.65
N SER A 242 -12.70 7.30 -32.99
CA SER A 242 -13.84 6.59 -33.61
C SER A 242 -15.08 6.63 -32.71
N ASP A 243 -16.26 6.75 -33.30
CA ASP A 243 -17.56 6.60 -32.61
C ASP A 243 -17.90 5.10 -32.37
N HIS A 244 -17.24 4.17 -33.07
CA HIS A 244 -17.50 2.75 -32.95
C HIS A 244 -16.99 2.18 -31.61
N ILE A 245 -17.92 1.85 -30.70
CA ILE A 245 -17.61 1.22 -29.41
C ILE A 245 -18.50 0.00 -29.17
N ASP A 246 -17.90 -1.16 -28.85
CA ASP A 246 -18.63 -2.31 -28.32
C ASP A 246 -19.04 -2.07 -26.86
N LEU A 247 -20.19 -1.39 -26.69
CA LEU A 247 -20.82 -1.18 -25.39
C LEU A 247 -21.25 -2.50 -24.71
N LYS A 248 -21.47 -3.60 -25.44
CA LYS A 248 -21.86 -4.89 -24.84
C LYS A 248 -20.66 -5.52 -24.14
N LEU A 249 -19.49 -5.51 -24.79
CA LEU A 249 -18.22 -5.93 -24.19
C LEU A 249 -17.83 -5.03 -23.00
N LEU A 250 -17.83 -3.70 -23.17
CA LEU A 250 -17.42 -2.79 -22.10
C LEU A 250 -18.30 -2.90 -20.85
N ASN A 251 -19.63 -2.94 -20.98
CA ASN A 251 -20.52 -3.09 -19.82
C ASN A 251 -20.41 -4.47 -19.15
N THR A 252 -20.00 -5.50 -19.89
CA THR A 252 -19.70 -6.85 -19.36
C THR A 252 -18.35 -6.89 -18.62
N CYS A 253 -17.38 -6.07 -19.03
CA CYS A 253 -16.02 -6.06 -18.47
C CYS A 253 -15.77 -5.02 -17.37
N PHE A 254 -16.57 -3.95 -17.28
CA PHE A 254 -16.31 -2.78 -16.43
C PHE A 254 -17.54 -2.25 -15.68
N GLU A 255 -17.30 -1.56 -14.56
CA GLU A 255 -18.35 -0.98 -13.69
C GLU A 255 -18.90 0.36 -14.21
N LEU A 256 -19.51 0.35 -15.40
CA LEU A 256 -20.04 1.55 -16.06
C LEU A 256 -21.42 2.03 -15.55
N GLY A 257 -22.00 1.37 -14.54
CA GLY A 257 -23.34 1.70 -14.01
C GLY A 257 -23.47 3.11 -13.44
N ALA A 258 -22.39 3.69 -12.90
CA ALA A 258 -22.36 5.08 -12.42
C ALA A 258 -22.35 6.12 -13.57
N PHE A 259 -22.14 5.68 -14.82
CA PHE A 259 -22.02 6.51 -16.02
C PHE A 259 -23.12 6.17 -17.05
N GLY A 260 -24.26 5.64 -16.58
CA GLY A 260 -25.41 5.31 -17.42
C GLY A 260 -25.14 4.24 -18.49
N GLU A 261 -24.18 3.32 -18.24
CA GLU A 261 -23.74 2.29 -19.19
C GLU A 261 -23.20 2.86 -20.53
N LEU A 262 -22.79 4.13 -20.54
CA LEU A 262 -22.40 4.93 -21.71
C LEU A 262 -23.51 5.08 -22.78
N ARG A 263 -24.78 4.92 -22.39
CA ARG A 263 -25.95 5.16 -23.25
C ARG A 263 -26.50 6.58 -23.06
N THR A 264 -27.21 7.07 -24.06
CA THR A 264 -27.99 8.31 -23.93
C THR A 264 -29.16 8.11 -22.95
N THR A 265 -29.38 9.11 -22.09
CA THR A 265 -30.55 9.19 -21.22
C THR A 265 -31.64 10.00 -21.92
N ASN A 266 -32.86 9.46 -21.99
CA ASN A 266 -33.98 10.18 -22.61
C ASN A 266 -34.30 11.44 -21.81
N SER A 267 -34.32 12.59 -22.48
CA SER A 267 -34.40 13.91 -21.87
C SER A 267 -35.79 14.20 -21.28
N VAL A 268 -35.93 14.01 -19.96
CA VAL A 268 -37.06 14.53 -19.17
C VAL A 268 -36.56 15.24 -17.90
N ASP A 269 -35.63 14.64 -17.16
CA ASP A 269 -35.12 15.20 -15.90
C ASP A 269 -33.71 15.82 -16.02
N GLN A 270 -33.65 17.09 -15.62
CA GLN A 270 -32.47 17.90 -15.28
C GLN A 270 -31.55 18.46 -16.40
N THR A 271 -31.97 19.64 -16.87
CA THR A 271 -31.16 20.86 -17.10
C THR A 271 -30.22 21.02 -18.32
N VAL A 272 -30.66 21.90 -19.22
CA VAL A 272 -29.89 22.99 -19.88
C VAL A 272 -28.63 22.61 -20.69
N LYS A 273 -28.77 22.63 -22.03
CA LYS A 273 -27.61 22.79 -22.94
C LYS A 273 -26.94 24.15 -22.70
N PRO A 274 -25.59 24.24 -22.68
CA PRO A 274 -24.90 25.52 -22.62
C PRO A 274 -25.07 26.29 -23.94
N GLU A 275 -25.37 27.59 -23.86
CA GLU A 275 -25.21 28.49 -25.00
C GLU A 275 -23.71 28.77 -25.25
N GLU A 276 -23.31 28.83 -26.52
CA GLU A 276 -21.93 29.16 -26.90
C GLU A 276 -21.62 30.64 -26.58
N PRO A 277 -20.40 30.96 -26.09
CA PRO A 277 -19.97 32.34 -25.89
C PRO A 277 -19.68 33.01 -27.24
N LYS A 278 -20.74 33.52 -27.89
CA LYS A 278 -20.62 34.35 -29.09
C LYS A 278 -19.87 35.65 -28.75
N LEU A 279 -18.67 35.80 -29.31
CA LEU A 279 -18.02 37.10 -29.45
C LEU A 279 -18.96 38.00 -30.25
N SER A 280 -19.40 39.10 -29.63
CA SER A 280 -20.36 40.05 -30.20
C SER A 280 -19.74 41.45 -30.19
N GLU A 281 -19.73 42.07 -31.37
CA GLU A 281 -19.55 43.52 -31.52
C GLU A 281 -20.87 44.24 -31.16
N GLU A 282 -20.81 45.56 -30.96
CA GLU A 282 -21.81 46.32 -30.18
C GLU A 282 -23.09 46.75 -30.96
N GLU A 283 -24.06 47.32 -30.21
CA GLU A 283 -25.25 48.08 -30.66
C GLU A 283 -26.44 47.26 -31.26
N HIS A 284 -27.73 47.56 -31.05
CA HIS A 284 -28.41 48.68 -30.35
C HIS A 284 -29.88 48.31 -29.92
N LEU A 285 -30.33 48.83 -28.77
CA LEU A 285 -31.71 49.22 -28.31
C LEU A 285 -33.03 48.40 -28.56
N ASN A 286 -33.79 48.25 -27.45
CA ASN A 286 -35.25 48.54 -27.21
C ASN A 286 -36.35 47.44 -27.10
N SER A 287 -37.08 47.51 -25.95
CA SER A 287 -38.51 47.15 -25.65
C SER A 287 -39.00 45.70 -25.89
N CYS A 288 -39.58 44.97 -24.90
CA CYS A 288 -40.91 45.14 -24.24
C CYS A 288 -42.10 45.03 -25.25
N VAL A 289 -43.19 44.26 -25.05
CA VAL A 289 -43.92 43.84 -23.82
C VAL A 289 -44.53 42.40 -23.94
N SER A 290 -44.80 41.79 -22.78
CA SER A 290 -45.55 40.56 -22.43
C SER A 290 -46.87 40.21 -23.15
N VAL A 291 -47.36 38.97 -22.97
CA VAL A 291 -48.73 38.53 -22.51
C VAL A 291 -49.15 37.13 -23.06
N GLU A 292 -49.34 36.16 -22.14
CA GLU A 292 -50.50 35.22 -21.90
C GLU A 292 -51.44 34.71 -23.06
N VAL A 293 -52.18 33.57 -23.04
CA VAL A 293 -52.33 32.39 -22.13
C VAL A 293 -53.17 31.25 -22.80
N LYS A 294 -52.80 29.97 -22.55
CA LYS A 294 -53.59 28.70 -22.41
C LYS A 294 -54.64 28.17 -23.43
N ASN A 295 -54.69 26.81 -23.45
CA ASN A 295 -55.85 25.88 -23.54
C ASN A 295 -56.53 25.65 -24.93
N THR A 296 -57.10 24.47 -25.28
CA THR A 296 -57.23 23.15 -24.59
C THR A 296 -57.46 22.00 -25.60
N GLU A 297 -57.11 20.77 -25.18
CA GLU A 297 -57.72 19.43 -25.42
C GLU A 297 -58.68 19.14 -26.60
N GLY A 298 -58.54 17.95 -27.19
CA GLY A 298 -59.55 17.30 -28.05
C GLY A 298 -59.08 16.00 -28.73
N GLU A 299 -59.62 14.84 -28.34
CA GLU A 299 -59.35 13.51 -28.96
C GLU A 299 -60.33 13.18 -30.10
N LEU A 300 -59.92 12.31 -31.05
CA LEU A 300 -60.59 11.04 -31.45
C LEU A 300 -60.22 10.55 -32.88
N ASP A 301 -60.16 9.22 -33.03
CA ASP A 301 -59.95 8.40 -34.25
C ASP A 301 -61.31 7.73 -34.65
N PRO A 302 -61.48 6.76 -35.60
CA PRO A 302 -60.61 6.14 -36.64
C PRO A 302 -61.26 6.03 -38.05
N GLY A 303 -60.64 5.31 -39.03
CA GLY A 303 -61.32 4.97 -40.32
C GLY A 303 -60.55 4.28 -41.49
N GLU A 304 -60.15 3.02 -41.31
CA GLU A 304 -60.02 1.85 -42.25
C GLU A 304 -59.99 1.90 -43.82
N GLU A 305 -59.21 0.94 -44.40
CA GLU A 305 -59.39 0.14 -45.66
C GLU A 305 -59.26 0.74 -47.10
N THR A 306 -58.90 0.01 -48.21
CA THR A 306 -58.14 -1.25 -48.50
C THR A 306 -57.71 -1.37 -50.00
N GLN A 307 -56.71 -2.24 -50.32
CA GLN A 307 -56.39 -2.90 -51.64
C GLN A 307 -55.92 -2.01 -52.85
N GLY A 308 -55.17 -2.51 -53.86
CA GLY A 308 -54.45 -3.79 -54.07
C GLY A 308 -54.18 -4.11 -55.57
N GLY A 309 -53.06 -4.78 -55.94
CA GLY A 309 -52.81 -5.27 -57.31
C GLY A 309 -51.35 -5.64 -57.68
N ASP A 310 -51.16 -6.79 -58.35
CA ASP A 310 -49.89 -7.44 -58.83
C ASP A 310 -50.30 -8.56 -59.87
N PRO A 311 -49.46 -9.42 -60.49
CA PRO A 311 -47.98 -9.58 -60.56
C PRO A 311 -47.47 -9.47 -62.04
N SER A 312 -46.53 -10.21 -62.69
CA SER A 312 -45.79 -11.49 -62.44
C SER A 312 -44.65 -11.79 -63.46
N ASP A 313 -43.66 -12.61 -63.03
CA ASP A 313 -42.97 -13.70 -63.79
C ASP A 313 -42.08 -13.44 -65.04
N THR A 314 -40.99 -14.18 -65.36
CA THR A 314 -39.96 -15.06 -64.67
C THR A 314 -38.72 -15.09 -65.62
N SER A 315 -37.47 -15.54 -65.36
CA SER A 315 -36.87 -16.74 -64.72
C SER A 315 -35.33 -16.56 -64.54
N GLN A 316 -34.70 -16.89 -63.39
CA GLN A 316 -33.91 -18.10 -63.02
C GLN A 316 -32.54 -18.35 -63.73
N PRO A 317 -31.59 -19.12 -63.13
CA PRO A 317 -31.07 -19.10 -61.74
C PRO A 317 -29.54 -19.40 -61.61
N GLU A 318 -28.95 -19.39 -60.40
CA GLU A 318 -28.09 -20.48 -59.85
C GLU A 318 -27.69 -20.28 -58.36
N ASN A 319 -27.75 -21.38 -57.58
CA ASN A 319 -27.18 -21.74 -56.24
C ASN A 319 -26.80 -20.64 -55.20
N ALA A 320 -27.31 -20.62 -53.95
CA ALA A 320 -27.34 -21.62 -52.85
C ALA A 320 -25.97 -21.80 -52.13
N GLU A 321 -25.86 -21.98 -50.80
CA GLU A 321 -26.77 -22.58 -49.81
C GLU A 321 -27.15 -21.66 -48.60
N SER A 322 -27.68 -22.23 -47.51
CA SER A 322 -28.67 -21.59 -46.60
C SER A 322 -28.21 -21.24 -45.17
N ARG A 323 -28.93 -20.28 -44.55
CA ARG A 323 -29.02 -20.08 -43.09
C ARG A 323 -30.35 -20.62 -42.56
N ASP A 324 -30.36 -21.20 -41.36
CA ASP A 324 -31.59 -21.46 -40.59
C ASP A 324 -32.00 -20.26 -39.72
N THR A 325 -33.29 -20.15 -39.43
CA THR A 325 -33.93 -19.01 -38.74
C THR A 325 -34.30 -19.31 -37.29
N ALA A 326 -34.23 -18.31 -36.42
CA ALA A 326 -34.91 -18.30 -35.12
C ALA A 326 -35.64 -16.97 -34.87
N SER A 327 -36.71 -17.06 -34.08
CA SER A 327 -37.74 -16.06 -33.78
C SER A 327 -37.26 -14.69 -33.26
N SER A 328 -38.07 -13.67 -33.58
CA SER A 328 -38.07 -12.35 -32.92
C SER A 328 -38.76 -12.38 -31.55
N GLU A 329 -38.19 -11.71 -30.56
CA GLU A 329 -38.85 -11.23 -29.34
C GLU A 329 -38.57 -9.72 -29.18
N ASP A 330 -39.31 -9.05 -28.28
CA ASP A 330 -39.47 -7.58 -28.29
C ASP A 330 -38.18 -6.77 -28.14
N SER A 331 -37.92 -5.88 -29.10
CA SER A 331 -36.87 -4.86 -29.01
C SER A 331 -37.38 -3.59 -28.33
N GLU A 332 -36.86 -3.27 -27.13
CA GLU A 332 -36.86 -1.87 -26.66
C GLU A 332 -36.14 -1.00 -27.70
N PRO A 333 -36.51 0.29 -27.85
CA PRO A 333 -35.79 1.19 -28.74
C PRO A 333 -34.31 1.30 -28.32
N GLU A 334 -33.40 0.93 -29.22
CA GLU A 334 -31.96 0.95 -28.95
C GLU A 334 -31.50 2.39 -28.62
N ARG A 335 -31.15 2.62 -27.35
CA ARG A 335 -30.61 3.90 -26.89
C ARG A 335 -29.21 4.06 -27.48
N SER A 336 -28.99 5.17 -28.19
CA SER A 336 -27.72 5.47 -28.83
C SER A 336 -26.56 5.55 -27.82
N HIS A 337 -25.34 5.23 -28.29
CA HIS A 337 -24.14 5.44 -27.49
C HIS A 337 -23.86 6.93 -27.28
N ASN A 338 -23.38 7.26 -26.08
CA ASN A 338 -23.03 8.61 -25.63
C ASN A 338 -21.50 8.79 -25.50
N ALA A 339 -20.72 7.92 -26.14
CA ALA A 339 -19.27 7.86 -26.02
C ALA A 339 -18.59 7.68 -27.38
N PHE A 340 -17.46 8.35 -27.60
CA PHE A 340 -16.49 8.04 -28.66
C PHE A 340 -15.17 7.57 -28.04
N CYS A 341 -14.34 6.84 -28.79
CA CYS A 341 -13.07 6.30 -28.31
C CYS A 341 -11.84 6.90 -29.01
N ILE A 342 -10.72 6.92 -28.29
CA ILE A 342 -9.37 7.11 -28.84
C ILE A 342 -8.81 5.71 -29.17
N HIS A 343 -8.48 5.49 -30.43
CA HIS A 343 -7.92 4.22 -30.92
C HIS A 343 -6.39 4.23 -30.91
N LEU A 344 -5.78 5.36 -31.29
CA LEU A 344 -4.34 5.58 -31.28
C LEU A 344 -4.02 6.96 -30.73
N PHE A 345 -2.94 7.05 -29.95
CA PHE A 345 -2.37 8.28 -29.41
C PHE A 345 -0.85 8.17 -29.43
N THR A 346 -0.16 9.17 -29.99
CA THR A 346 1.30 9.31 -29.88
C THR A 346 1.70 10.78 -29.82
N MET A 347 2.83 11.09 -29.16
CA MET A 347 3.26 12.46 -28.92
C MET A 347 4.76 12.54 -28.64
N GLU A 348 5.40 13.63 -29.05
CA GLU A 348 6.77 13.92 -28.63
C GLU A 348 6.85 14.05 -27.08
N LYS A 349 7.81 13.34 -26.47
CA LYS A 349 8.13 13.36 -25.02
C LYS A 349 8.42 14.77 -24.47
N ARG A 350 8.66 15.77 -25.33
CA ARG A 350 8.82 17.20 -24.97
C ARG A 350 7.50 17.93 -24.74
N PHE A 351 6.44 17.50 -25.43
CA PHE A 351 5.12 18.13 -25.45
C PHE A 351 4.02 17.26 -24.83
N GLU A 352 4.35 16.03 -24.41
CA GLU A 352 3.45 15.05 -23.79
C GLU A 352 2.56 15.62 -22.66
N MET A 353 3.11 16.51 -21.81
CA MET A 353 2.37 17.19 -20.74
C MET A 353 1.31 18.22 -21.24
N ARG A 354 1.27 18.49 -22.54
CA ARG A 354 0.26 19.33 -23.23
C ARG A 354 -0.79 18.51 -23.98
N SER A 355 -0.73 17.17 -23.94
CA SER A 355 -1.72 16.26 -24.55
C SER A 355 -3.17 16.60 -24.22
N ALA A 356 -3.47 17.11 -23.02
CA ALA A 356 -4.80 17.56 -22.64
C ALA A 356 -5.37 18.72 -23.51
N ASP A 357 -4.53 19.47 -24.24
CA ASP A 357 -4.98 20.49 -25.21
C ASP A 357 -5.81 19.87 -26.37
N LEU A 358 -5.64 18.57 -26.65
CA LEU A 358 -6.41 17.84 -27.67
C LEU A 358 -7.89 17.69 -27.32
N LEU A 359 -8.20 17.41 -26.05
CA LEU A 359 -9.53 16.94 -25.63
C LEU A 359 -10.68 17.90 -26.02
N PRO A 360 -10.56 19.23 -25.87
CA PRO A 360 -11.60 20.17 -26.35
C PRO A 360 -11.88 20.04 -27.85
N HIS A 361 -10.86 19.80 -28.68
CA HIS A 361 -11.05 19.62 -30.13
C HIS A 361 -11.76 18.29 -30.43
N LEU A 362 -11.39 17.21 -29.75
CA LEU A 362 -12.03 15.89 -29.93
C LEU A 362 -13.53 15.94 -29.60
N PHE A 363 -13.93 16.65 -28.53
CA PHE A 363 -15.35 16.85 -28.23
C PHE A 363 -16.09 17.77 -29.23
N THR A 364 -15.39 18.64 -29.98
CA THR A 364 -16.02 19.39 -31.09
C THR A 364 -16.22 18.56 -32.36
N LEU A 365 -15.51 17.43 -32.51
CA LEU A 365 -15.74 16.48 -33.61
C LEU A 365 -16.99 15.62 -33.37
N TYR A 366 -17.36 15.38 -32.11
CA TYR A 366 -18.55 14.61 -31.71
C TYR A 366 -19.49 15.42 -30.79
N PRO A 367 -20.26 16.39 -31.32
CA PRO A 367 -21.12 17.27 -30.51
C PRO A 367 -22.15 16.52 -29.64
N ASP A 368 -22.66 15.38 -30.10
CA ASP A 368 -23.67 14.56 -29.41
C ASP A 368 -23.09 13.37 -28.61
N ARG A 369 -21.81 13.46 -28.19
CA ARG A 369 -21.16 12.48 -27.29
C ARG A 369 -20.57 13.18 -26.06
N GLU A 370 -21.04 12.80 -24.88
CA GLU A 370 -20.60 13.38 -23.61
C GLU A 370 -19.35 12.70 -23.03
N TYR A 371 -19.03 11.49 -23.47
CA TYR A 371 -17.88 10.72 -22.99
C TYR A 371 -16.81 10.49 -24.07
N CYS A 372 -15.56 10.52 -23.65
CA CYS A 372 -14.39 10.09 -24.41
C CYS A 372 -13.74 8.91 -23.67
N VAL A 373 -13.46 7.82 -24.38
CA VAL A 373 -12.97 6.56 -23.82
C VAL A 373 -11.60 6.21 -24.40
N ILE A 374 -10.69 5.69 -23.60
CA ILE A 374 -9.41 5.12 -24.09
C ILE A 374 -9.09 3.83 -23.34
N ALA A 375 -8.66 2.80 -24.08
CA ALA A 375 -8.23 1.52 -23.55
C ALA A 375 -6.70 1.42 -23.62
N VAL A 376 -6.03 1.13 -22.50
CA VAL A 376 -4.57 1.12 -22.39
C VAL A 376 -4.09 -0.23 -21.86
N PRO A 377 -3.10 -0.91 -22.47
CA PRO A 377 -2.67 -2.23 -22.03
C PRO A 377 -2.25 -2.25 -20.56
N LYS A 378 -2.69 -3.25 -19.78
CA LYS A 378 -2.38 -3.37 -18.34
C LYS A 378 -0.88 -3.24 -17.96
N PRO A 379 0.10 -3.76 -18.73
CA PRO A 379 1.52 -3.59 -18.41
C PRO A 379 2.14 -2.28 -18.95
N ALA A 380 1.40 -1.42 -19.65
CA ALA A 380 1.91 -0.15 -20.14
C ALA A 380 1.95 0.91 -19.02
N PRO A 381 2.99 1.77 -18.97
CA PRO A 381 3.02 2.90 -18.04
C PRO A 381 1.95 3.93 -18.40
N GLU A 382 1.39 4.61 -17.38
CA GLU A 382 0.46 5.71 -17.62
C GLU A 382 1.18 6.95 -18.18
N PHE A 383 0.60 7.53 -19.22
CA PHE A 383 1.08 8.73 -19.90
C PHE A 383 0.21 9.95 -19.53
N PRO A 384 0.74 11.19 -19.63
CA PRO A 384 0.12 12.41 -19.07
C PRO A 384 -1.33 12.69 -19.49
N LEU A 385 -1.76 12.27 -20.68
CA LEU A 385 -3.15 12.45 -21.14
C LEU A 385 -4.16 11.81 -20.17
N LEU A 386 -3.81 10.65 -19.59
CA LEU A 386 -4.67 9.88 -18.68
C LEU A 386 -4.96 10.62 -17.36
N GLN A 387 -4.18 11.66 -17.02
CA GLN A 387 -4.45 12.52 -15.86
C GLN A 387 -5.78 13.29 -16.00
N SER A 388 -6.28 13.47 -17.24
CA SER A 388 -7.59 14.06 -17.53
C SER A 388 -8.74 13.04 -17.56
N PHE A 389 -8.47 11.76 -17.29
CA PHE A 389 -9.44 10.67 -17.35
C PHE A 389 -9.59 10.01 -15.97
N LEU A 390 -10.76 9.42 -15.73
CA LEU A 390 -11.00 8.50 -14.62
C LEU A 390 -10.75 7.06 -15.09
N ARG A 391 -9.90 6.32 -14.37
CA ARG A 391 -9.81 4.85 -14.50
C ARG A 391 -11.12 4.22 -14.03
N ILE A 392 -11.74 3.38 -14.86
CA ILE A 392 -12.93 2.60 -14.52
C ILE A 392 -12.52 1.26 -13.91
N ILE A 393 -13.21 0.85 -12.86
CA ILE A 393 -12.96 -0.43 -12.16
C ILE A 393 -13.38 -1.60 -13.09
N PRO A 394 -12.50 -2.57 -13.35
CA PRO A 394 -12.88 -3.81 -14.01
C PRO A 394 -13.74 -4.68 -13.08
N ARG A 395 -14.76 -5.34 -13.63
CA ARG A 395 -15.56 -6.31 -12.87
C ARG A 395 -14.72 -7.53 -12.48
N GLU A 396 -15.09 -8.21 -11.39
CA GLU A 396 -14.33 -9.31 -10.78
C GLU A 396 -13.90 -10.41 -11.77
N ASN A 397 -14.77 -10.76 -12.72
CA ASN A 397 -14.53 -11.82 -13.72
C ASN A 397 -13.96 -11.28 -15.06
N SER A 398 -13.46 -10.05 -15.09
CA SER A 398 -13.06 -9.36 -16.32
C SER A 398 -11.68 -9.81 -16.84
N THR A 399 -11.69 -10.62 -17.89
CA THR A 399 -10.48 -11.10 -18.59
C THR A 399 -9.87 -10.07 -19.55
N PHE A 400 -10.45 -8.86 -19.67
CA PHE A 400 -10.02 -7.86 -20.64
C PHE A 400 -8.54 -7.43 -20.41
N PRO A 401 -7.67 -7.42 -21.44
CA PRO A 401 -6.23 -7.20 -21.25
C PRO A 401 -5.82 -5.73 -21.09
N HIS A 402 -6.77 -4.79 -21.24
CA HIS A 402 -6.56 -3.35 -21.09
C HIS A 402 -7.23 -2.82 -19.81
N GLU A 403 -6.73 -1.70 -19.31
CA GLU A 403 -7.46 -0.79 -18.43
C GLU A 403 -8.35 0.13 -19.25
N LEU A 404 -9.50 0.52 -18.70
CA LEU A 404 -10.44 1.44 -19.32
C LEU A 404 -10.40 2.80 -18.62
N TYR A 405 -10.21 3.86 -19.40
CA TYR A 405 -10.19 5.23 -18.93
C TYR A 405 -11.30 6.03 -19.61
N LEU A 406 -11.95 6.91 -18.85
CA LEU A 406 -13.12 7.68 -19.25
C LEU A 406 -12.94 9.15 -18.88
N CYS A 407 -13.06 10.05 -19.86
CA CYS A 407 -13.15 11.49 -19.67
C CYS A 407 -14.57 11.94 -20.05
N HIS A 408 -15.29 12.59 -19.15
CA HIS A 408 -16.57 13.22 -19.45
C HIS A 408 -16.35 14.68 -19.91
N ARG A 409 -17.24 15.21 -20.77
CA ARG A 409 -17.18 16.59 -21.28
C ARG A 409 -17.14 17.63 -20.17
N TRP A 410 -17.85 17.40 -19.05
CA TRP A 410 -17.79 18.29 -17.89
C TRP A 410 -16.40 18.33 -17.22
N GLY A 411 -15.59 17.29 -17.41
CA GLY A 411 -14.22 17.23 -16.88
C GLY A 411 -13.31 18.31 -17.45
N LEU A 412 -13.62 18.83 -18.64
CA LEU A 412 -12.89 19.93 -19.29
C LEU A 412 -13.34 21.34 -18.84
N LEU A 413 -14.40 21.43 -18.01
CA LEU A 413 -14.91 22.71 -17.55
C LEU A 413 -13.96 23.34 -16.54
N ARG A 414 -13.57 24.60 -16.81
CA ARG A 414 -12.68 25.39 -15.94
C ARG A 414 -13.45 26.29 -14.94
N THR A 415 -14.77 26.16 -14.90
CA THR A 415 -15.69 26.87 -13.98
C THR A 415 -16.01 26.01 -12.76
N LEU A 416 -14.96 25.66 -12.03
CA LEU A 416 -15.01 24.89 -10.78
C LEU A 416 -14.95 25.87 -9.58
N GLU A 417 -15.76 25.63 -8.56
CA GLU A 417 -15.78 26.41 -7.31
C GLU A 417 -15.89 25.45 -6.11
N VAL A 418 -15.00 25.56 -5.13
CA VAL A 418 -15.20 24.99 -3.79
C VAL A 418 -15.50 26.13 -2.84
N ARG A 419 -16.47 25.96 -1.95
CA ARG A 419 -16.73 26.92 -0.88
C ARG A 419 -17.27 26.25 0.36
N VAL A 420 -17.30 27.00 1.46
CA VAL A 420 -18.01 26.60 2.69
C VAL A 420 -19.51 26.36 2.37
N ALA A 421 -20.09 25.33 2.97
CA ALA A 421 -21.51 25.00 2.82
C ALA A 421 -22.42 26.04 3.48
N VAL A 422 -23.61 26.26 2.90
CA VAL A 422 -24.67 27.13 3.42
C VAL A 422 -26.01 26.41 3.44
N SER A 423 -26.99 26.93 4.19
CA SER A 423 -28.32 26.29 4.32
C SER A 423 -29.10 26.15 3.01
N GLU A 424 -28.78 26.97 1.99
CA GLU A 424 -29.35 26.86 0.64
C GLU A 424 -28.86 25.61 -0.11
N ASP A 425 -27.72 25.02 0.29
CA ASP A 425 -27.14 23.83 -0.35
C ASP A 425 -27.90 22.54 0.00
N ILE A 426 -28.67 22.54 1.10
CA ILE A 426 -29.30 21.34 1.67
C ILE A 426 -30.09 20.52 0.64
N PRO A 427 -30.98 21.08 -0.22
CA PRO A 427 -31.76 20.27 -1.16
C PRO A 427 -30.90 19.60 -2.26
N ALA A 428 -29.84 20.28 -2.71
CA ALA A 428 -28.92 19.74 -3.69
C ALA A 428 -28.01 18.67 -3.08
N VAL A 429 -27.51 18.89 -1.86
CA VAL A 429 -26.77 17.87 -1.10
C VAL A 429 -27.65 16.65 -0.82
N GLN A 430 -28.90 16.83 -0.37
CA GLN A 430 -29.85 15.74 -0.16
C GLN A 430 -30.09 14.92 -1.44
N THR A 431 -30.10 15.56 -2.61
CA THR A 431 -30.20 14.87 -3.91
C THR A 431 -28.94 14.04 -4.20
N LEU A 432 -27.75 14.58 -3.91
CA LEU A 432 -26.45 13.91 -4.09
C LEU A 432 -26.27 12.67 -3.18
N ILE A 433 -26.78 12.71 -1.95
CA ILE A 433 -26.57 11.63 -0.95
C ILE A 433 -27.68 10.57 -0.92
N LYS A 434 -28.77 10.75 -1.67
CA LYS A 434 -29.99 9.88 -1.69
C LYS A 434 -29.74 8.40 -2.02
N SER A 435 -28.60 8.06 -2.61
CA SER A 435 -28.20 6.70 -3.00
C SER A 435 -27.13 6.08 -2.07
N LEU A 436 -26.84 6.73 -0.94
CA LEU A 436 -25.80 6.34 0.01
C LEU A 436 -26.42 5.79 1.30
N ASN A 437 -25.90 4.66 1.78
CA ASN A 437 -26.33 4.03 3.04
C ASN A 437 -26.17 4.94 4.28
N GLN A 438 -25.36 6.00 4.18
CA GLN A 438 -25.07 6.97 5.24
C GLN A 438 -25.85 8.29 5.12
N GLU A 439 -26.89 8.37 4.28
CA GLU A 439 -27.70 9.59 4.08
C GLU A 439 -28.02 10.33 5.40
N LYS A 440 -28.42 9.59 6.44
CA LYS A 440 -28.73 10.16 7.77
C LYS A 440 -27.51 10.78 8.43
N SER A 441 -26.39 10.06 8.54
CA SER A 441 -25.17 10.51 9.21
C SER A 441 -24.57 11.76 8.55
N VAL A 442 -24.51 11.77 7.22
CA VAL A 442 -24.03 12.94 6.44
C VAL A 442 -24.95 14.16 6.63
N ARG A 443 -26.28 13.94 6.75
CA ARG A 443 -27.26 15.00 7.03
C ARG A 443 -27.11 15.53 8.45
N ASP A 444 -27.04 14.66 9.45
CA ASP A 444 -26.95 15.02 10.86
C ASP A 444 -25.68 15.87 11.13
N ASP A 445 -24.52 15.47 10.57
CA ASP A 445 -23.27 16.25 10.68
C ASP A 445 -23.31 17.58 9.90
N LEU A 446 -23.98 17.63 8.74
CA LEU A 446 -24.17 18.88 7.99
C LEU A 446 -25.09 19.86 8.75
N ASP A 447 -26.16 19.37 9.37
CA ASP A 447 -27.07 20.16 10.18
C ASP A 447 -26.37 20.67 11.46
N LEU A 448 -25.53 19.84 12.10
CA LEU A 448 -24.65 20.27 13.20
C LEU A 448 -23.66 21.36 12.78
N PHE A 449 -23.05 21.23 11.60
CA PHE A 449 -22.19 22.28 11.05
C PHE A 449 -22.94 23.61 10.87
N LEU A 450 -24.11 23.57 10.21
CA LEU A 450 -24.89 24.77 9.89
C LEU A 450 -25.50 25.43 11.12
N GLN A 451 -25.85 24.67 12.17
CA GLN A 451 -26.45 25.20 13.41
C GLN A 451 -25.41 25.63 14.46
N ALA A 452 -24.36 24.84 14.67
CA ALA A 452 -23.45 24.98 15.80
C ALA A 452 -21.96 25.11 15.44
N ARG A 453 -21.56 24.73 14.21
CA ARG A 453 -20.15 24.61 13.76
C ARG A 453 -19.29 23.71 14.67
N LYS A 454 -19.94 22.78 15.37
CA LYS A 454 -19.36 21.82 16.29
C LYS A 454 -20.10 20.50 16.15
N ASP A 455 -19.40 19.40 16.41
CA ASP A 455 -20.03 18.08 16.51
C ASP A 455 -20.59 17.82 17.93
N ALA A 456 -21.02 16.59 18.18
CA ALA A 456 -21.59 16.16 19.45
C ALA A 456 -20.57 16.12 20.62
N ASP A 457 -19.28 15.95 20.33
CA ASP A 457 -18.20 15.97 21.34
C ASP A 457 -17.83 17.42 21.71
N GLY A 458 -18.03 18.35 20.77
CA GLY A 458 -17.73 19.77 20.89
C GLY A 458 -16.50 20.20 20.10
N ALA A 459 -15.86 19.32 19.33
CA ALA A 459 -14.78 19.67 18.40
C ALA A 459 -15.32 20.59 17.29
N ALA A 460 -14.47 21.46 16.70
CA ALA A 460 -14.94 22.31 15.61
C ALA A 460 -15.21 21.48 14.35
N LEU A 461 -16.28 21.85 13.62
CA LEU A 461 -16.75 21.16 12.43
C LEU A 461 -16.76 22.14 11.25
N GLN A 462 -16.37 21.67 10.06
CA GLN A 462 -16.24 22.47 8.84
C GLN A 462 -16.77 21.67 7.63
N ALA A 463 -17.80 22.18 6.94
CA ALA A 463 -18.34 21.55 5.73
C ALA A 463 -18.10 22.41 4.48
N PHE A 464 -17.75 21.74 3.38
CA PHE A 464 -17.42 22.33 2.08
C PHE A 464 -18.20 21.66 0.96
N VAL A 465 -18.73 22.45 0.03
CA VAL A 465 -19.40 21.96 -1.19
C VAL A 465 -18.52 22.23 -2.40
N PHE A 466 -18.54 21.30 -3.35
CA PHE A 466 -17.88 21.42 -4.65
C PHE A 466 -18.93 21.63 -5.75
N ARG A 467 -18.71 22.64 -6.59
CA ARG A 467 -19.70 23.21 -7.49
C ARG A 467 -19.15 23.34 -8.91
N VAL A 468 -19.96 22.94 -9.89
CA VAL A 468 -19.66 23.01 -11.33
C VAL A 468 -20.89 23.55 -12.04
N GLN A 469 -20.74 24.58 -12.89
CA GLN A 469 -21.85 25.22 -13.61
C GLN A 469 -23.12 25.46 -12.76
N ALA A 470 -22.92 26.04 -11.57
CA ALA A 470 -23.95 26.30 -10.55
C ALA A 470 -24.56 25.08 -9.83
N GLN A 471 -24.31 23.84 -10.24
CA GLN A 471 -24.76 22.61 -9.56
C GLN A 471 -23.76 22.16 -8.49
N ILE A 472 -24.24 21.52 -7.41
CA ILE A 472 -23.39 20.90 -6.38
C ILE A 472 -23.13 19.45 -6.79
N VAL A 473 -21.84 19.11 -6.93
CA VAL A 473 -21.37 17.78 -7.37
C VAL A 473 -20.55 17.07 -6.30
N GLY A 474 -20.26 17.71 -5.16
CA GLY A 474 -19.53 17.11 -4.05
C GLY A 474 -19.76 17.81 -2.71
N LEU A 475 -19.50 17.08 -1.63
CA LEU A 475 -19.54 17.51 -0.24
C LEU A 475 -18.35 16.90 0.51
N MET A 476 -17.70 17.67 1.38
CA MET A 476 -16.72 17.17 2.33
C MET A 476 -16.93 17.80 3.70
N ILE A 477 -16.84 16.98 4.76
CA ILE A 477 -16.98 17.41 6.15
C ILE A 477 -15.72 17.00 6.92
N ILE A 478 -15.09 17.97 7.59
CA ILE A 478 -13.86 17.83 8.37
C ILE A 478 -14.15 18.31 9.81
N ARG A 479 -13.69 17.56 10.81
CA ARG A 479 -13.62 18.02 12.22
C ARG A 479 -12.17 18.29 12.64
N ASP A 480 -11.99 19.01 13.74
CA ASP A 480 -10.69 19.07 14.42
C ASP A 480 -10.29 17.67 14.92
N GLU A 481 -9.00 17.34 14.81
CA GLU A 481 -8.46 16.10 15.38
C GLU A 481 -7.98 16.34 16.82
N GLU A 482 -8.40 15.47 17.74
CA GLU A 482 -8.10 15.59 19.18
C GLU A 482 -7.09 14.53 19.63
N ASP A 483 -7.03 13.37 18.98
CA ASP A 483 -6.16 12.24 19.34
C ASP A 483 -4.78 12.31 18.63
N ILE A 484 -4.24 13.53 18.46
CA ILE A 484 -2.98 13.79 17.74
C ILE A 484 -1.79 13.03 18.37
N GLU A 485 -1.66 13.04 19.70
CA GLU A 485 -0.61 12.27 20.39
C GLU A 485 -0.81 10.74 20.26
N PHE A 486 -2.05 10.26 20.16
CA PHE A 486 -2.33 8.84 19.92
C PHE A 486 -1.90 8.45 18.50
N ILE A 487 -2.22 9.28 17.50
CA ILE A 487 -1.83 9.10 16.10
C ILE A 487 -0.31 9.10 15.94
N GLN A 488 0.41 10.06 16.56
CA GLN A 488 1.87 10.09 16.55
C GLN A 488 2.48 8.82 17.15
N ALA A 489 1.89 8.32 18.25
CA ALA A 489 2.39 7.15 18.96
C ALA A 489 2.14 5.83 18.22
N ASN A 490 0.99 5.69 17.57
CA ASN A 490 0.53 4.41 17.02
C ASN A 490 0.81 4.23 15.52
N PHE A 491 1.20 5.28 14.79
CA PHE A 491 1.40 5.22 13.34
C PHE A 491 2.69 5.95 12.89
N ASP A 492 3.28 5.49 11.78
CA ASP A 492 4.49 6.07 11.19
C ASP A 492 4.19 7.32 10.33
N ILE A 493 3.43 8.24 10.93
CA ILE A 493 2.99 9.49 10.31
C ILE A 493 4.14 10.48 10.10
N GLU A 494 5.21 10.39 10.90
CA GLU A 494 6.42 11.22 10.79
C GLU A 494 7.19 10.99 9.46
N ARG A 495 6.96 9.86 8.78
CA ARG A 495 7.42 9.62 7.40
C ARG A 495 6.85 10.63 6.39
N PHE A 496 5.76 11.32 6.75
CA PHE A 496 5.02 12.25 5.88
C PHE A 496 4.93 13.68 6.43
N MET A 497 5.34 13.93 7.69
CA MET A 497 5.29 15.28 8.29
C MET A 497 6.18 15.47 9.54
N TYR A 498 6.59 16.72 9.79
CA TYR A 498 7.33 17.14 10.99
C TYR A 498 6.43 17.89 11.98
N PHE A 499 5.84 17.18 12.97
CA PHE A 499 4.92 17.75 13.98
C PHE A 499 5.35 19.09 14.61
N SER A 500 6.65 19.35 14.81
CA SER A 500 7.18 20.61 15.33
C SER A 500 6.88 21.85 14.45
N HIS A 501 6.32 21.66 13.26
CA HIS A 501 5.91 22.71 12.33
C HIS A 501 4.39 22.85 12.18
N HIS A 502 3.59 22.10 12.93
CA HIS A 502 2.12 22.15 12.89
C HIS A 502 1.54 22.52 14.25
N GLN A 503 0.57 23.44 14.25
CA GLN A 503 -0.25 23.76 15.42
C GLN A 503 -1.42 22.76 15.46
N ARG A 504 -1.97 22.46 16.66
CA ARG A 504 -3.03 21.45 16.82
C ARG A 504 -4.25 21.75 15.95
N GLU A 505 -4.58 23.03 15.85
CA GLU A 505 -5.65 23.62 15.06
C GLU A 505 -5.49 23.39 13.55
N GLU A 506 -4.29 23.08 13.06
CA GLU A 506 -4.02 22.78 11.64
C GLU A 506 -4.22 21.29 11.28
N HIS A 507 -4.43 20.43 12.28
CA HIS A 507 -4.81 19.03 12.09
C HIS A 507 -6.33 18.92 11.96
N GLY A 508 -6.78 18.11 11.00
CA GLY A 508 -8.18 17.78 10.82
C GLY A 508 -8.40 16.28 10.58
N ARG A 509 -9.61 15.84 10.86
CA ARG A 509 -10.11 14.49 10.60
C ARG A 509 -11.25 14.54 9.60
N LEU A 510 -11.15 13.75 8.54
CA LEU A 510 -12.18 13.60 7.53
C LEU A 510 -13.34 12.77 8.11
N CYS A 511 -14.52 13.36 8.18
CA CYS A 511 -15.75 12.66 8.57
C CYS A 511 -16.43 12.06 7.33
N HIS A 512 -16.72 12.90 6.34
CA HIS A 512 -17.46 12.52 5.13
C HIS A 512 -16.82 13.11 3.88
N PHE A 513 -16.84 12.34 2.79
CA PHE A 513 -16.46 12.79 1.45
C PHE A 513 -17.39 12.15 0.43
N ILE A 514 -18.05 12.98 -0.37
CA ILE A 514 -18.93 12.57 -1.47
C ILE A 514 -18.54 13.40 -2.68
N LEU A 515 -18.35 12.76 -3.83
CA LEU A 515 -18.02 13.40 -5.09
C LEU A 515 -18.67 12.60 -6.23
N ASN A 516 -19.35 13.29 -7.13
CA ASN A 516 -19.88 12.70 -8.35
C ASN A 516 -18.71 12.08 -9.16
N PRO A 517 -18.76 10.78 -9.55
CA PRO A 517 -17.68 10.13 -10.29
C PRO A 517 -17.24 10.87 -11.56
N ILE A 518 -18.16 11.56 -12.24
CA ILE A 518 -17.87 12.42 -13.41
C ILE A 518 -16.83 13.51 -13.14
N CYS A 519 -16.69 13.94 -11.88
CA CYS A 519 -15.76 14.98 -11.45
C CYS A 519 -14.57 14.43 -10.63
N GLN A 520 -14.35 13.11 -10.62
CA GLN A 520 -13.42 12.48 -9.68
C GLN A 520 -11.94 12.83 -9.92
N HIS A 521 -11.52 13.09 -11.16
CA HIS A 521 -10.17 13.59 -11.46
C HIS A 521 -9.88 14.95 -10.79
N HIS A 522 -10.90 15.81 -10.67
CA HIS A 522 -10.82 17.08 -9.91
C HIS A 522 -10.79 16.88 -8.38
N GLY A 523 -10.86 15.66 -7.87
CA GLY A 523 -10.84 15.37 -6.43
C GLY A 523 -9.60 15.90 -5.70
N LYS A 524 -8.42 15.89 -6.35
CA LYS A 524 -7.19 16.51 -5.79
C LYS A 524 -7.35 18.02 -5.57
N HIS A 525 -8.02 18.72 -6.49
CA HIS A 525 -8.32 20.14 -6.30
C HIS A 525 -9.24 20.35 -5.10
N PHE A 526 -10.30 19.55 -4.96
CA PHE A 526 -11.24 19.66 -3.83
C PHE A 526 -10.54 19.43 -2.48
N PHE A 527 -9.68 18.41 -2.37
CA PHE A 527 -8.87 18.17 -1.17
C PHE A 527 -7.93 19.35 -0.84
N LYS A 528 -7.11 19.80 -1.81
CA LYS A 528 -6.20 20.94 -1.64
C LYS A 528 -6.95 22.20 -1.18
N GLU A 529 -8.06 22.47 -1.84
CA GLU A 529 -8.80 23.72 -1.70
C GLU A 529 -9.59 23.77 -0.38
N ALA A 530 -10.13 22.64 0.06
CA ALA A 530 -10.70 22.55 1.40
C ALA A 530 -9.61 22.68 2.49
N LEU A 531 -8.39 22.15 2.31
CA LEU A 531 -7.29 22.40 3.26
C LEU A 531 -6.96 23.90 3.38
N ARG A 532 -6.95 24.64 2.26
CA ARG A 532 -6.80 26.10 2.22
C ARG A 532 -7.93 26.80 3.00
N LEU A 533 -9.18 26.52 2.63
CA LEU A 533 -10.38 27.14 3.23
C LEU A 533 -10.61 26.76 4.71
N ALA A 534 -10.15 25.57 5.13
CA ALA A 534 -10.30 25.07 6.49
C ALA A 534 -9.21 25.56 7.45
N HIS A 535 -8.15 26.21 6.94
CA HIS A 535 -6.90 26.51 7.66
C HIS A 535 -6.19 25.23 8.17
N LYS A 536 -6.33 24.13 7.44
CA LYS A 536 -5.71 22.84 7.75
C LYS A 536 -4.47 22.61 6.90
N THR A 537 -3.53 21.84 7.43
CA THR A 537 -2.34 21.37 6.70
C THR A 537 -2.23 19.85 6.69
N CYS A 538 -2.82 19.18 7.68
CA CYS A 538 -2.81 17.73 7.88
C CYS A 538 -4.25 17.21 7.94
N LEU A 539 -4.57 16.17 7.17
CA LEU A 539 -5.90 15.54 7.17
C LEU A 539 -5.80 14.02 7.35
N TYR A 540 -6.40 13.53 8.44
CA TYR A 540 -6.46 12.12 8.79
C TYR A 540 -7.80 11.48 8.40
N TYR A 541 -7.78 10.19 8.09
CA TYR A 541 -8.99 9.40 7.85
C TYR A 541 -8.83 8.00 8.46
N PRO A 542 -9.29 7.81 9.72
CA PRO A 542 -9.23 6.52 10.41
C PRO A 542 -10.34 5.58 9.92
N LEU A 543 -9.96 4.34 9.59
CA LEU A 543 -10.84 3.28 9.11
C LEU A 543 -11.02 2.19 10.16
N TYR A 544 -12.19 2.21 10.79
CA TYR A 544 -12.61 1.14 11.70
C TYR A 544 -13.11 -0.07 10.89
N PRO A 545 -12.76 -1.31 11.27
CA PRO A 545 -13.28 -2.51 10.63
C PRO A 545 -14.80 -2.62 10.69
N THR A 546 -15.40 -3.24 9.66
CA THR A 546 -16.85 -3.21 9.37
C THR A 546 -17.76 -3.94 10.37
N GLN A 547 -17.23 -4.46 11.48
CA GLN A 547 -18.00 -5.15 12.53
C GLN A 547 -18.11 -4.33 13.83
N HIS A 548 -17.34 -3.26 14.00
CA HIS A 548 -17.51 -2.34 15.13
C HIS A 548 -18.79 -1.51 14.94
N SER A 549 -19.62 -1.43 15.98
CA SER A 549 -20.95 -0.79 15.95
C SER A 549 -20.91 0.75 16.01
N HIS A 550 -19.89 1.37 15.40
CA HIS A 550 -19.91 2.78 15.04
C HIS A 550 -20.56 2.91 13.67
N GLU A 551 -21.67 3.64 13.56
CA GLU A 551 -22.54 3.71 12.36
C GLU A 551 -21.89 4.33 11.09
N ASN A 552 -20.57 4.59 11.11
CA ASN A 552 -19.91 5.65 10.34
C ASN A 552 -18.73 5.22 9.44
N VAL A 553 -18.83 4.13 8.65
CA VAL A 553 -17.99 3.96 7.44
C VAL A 553 -18.83 3.45 6.23
N SER A 554 -18.72 4.10 5.07
CA SER A 554 -19.48 3.76 3.84
C SER A 554 -18.61 3.08 2.78
N SER A 555 -19.11 1.95 2.26
CA SER A 555 -18.51 1.19 1.15
C SER A 555 -18.43 1.94 -0.17
N ARG A 556 -19.13 3.07 -0.34
CA ARG A 556 -19.13 3.88 -1.58
C ARG A 556 -18.26 5.14 -1.53
N SER A 557 -18.01 5.71 -0.35
CA SER A 557 -17.12 6.87 -0.19
C SER A 557 -15.65 6.46 0.03
N LEU A 558 -15.42 5.28 0.62
CA LEU A 558 -14.08 4.69 0.80
C LEU A 558 -13.21 4.74 -0.47
N ALA A 559 -13.68 4.14 -1.57
CA ALA A 559 -12.92 4.08 -2.83
C ALA A 559 -12.61 5.46 -3.40
N ALA A 560 -13.48 6.46 -3.17
CA ALA A 560 -13.23 7.82 -3.61
C ALA A 560 -12.18 8.54 -2.76
N VAL A 561 -12.18 8.36 -1.43
CA VAL A 561 -11.21 8.97 -0.51
C VAL A 561 -9.81 8.37 -0.67
N LEU A 562 -9.71 7.04 -0.74
CA LEU A 562 -8.43 6.32 -0.82
C LEU A 562 -7.64 6.62 -2.10
N ASN A 563 -8.28 7.20 -3.12
CA ASN A 563 -7.62 7.72 -4.31
C ASN A 563 -6.72 8.94 -4.04
N PHE A 564 -6.94 9.68 -2.94
CA PHE A 564 -6.28 10.98 -2.66
C PHE A 564 -5.45 10.99 -1.36
N MET A 565 -5.35 9.85 -0.68
CA MET A 565 -4.64 9.69 0.59
C MET A 565 -3.57 8.57 0.50
N VAL A 566 -2.65 8.52 1.46
CA VAL A 566 -1.69 7.42 1.66
C VAL A 566 -2.05 6.62 2.91
N PRO A 567 -1.94 5.28 2.90
CA PRO A 567 -2.04 4.49 4.12
C PRO A 567 -0.78 4.71 4.97
N VAL A 568 -0.93 4.76 6.30
CA VAL A 568 0.15 5.01 7.26
C VAL A 568 0.39 3.75 8.09
N SER A 569 1.61 3.22 8.07
CA SER A 569 1.94 1.96 8.75
C SER A 569 1.75 2.07 10.27
N PRO A 570 1.22 1.05 10.96
CA PRO A 570 1.20 1.03 12.42
C PRO A 570 2.61 0.88 13.02
N ARG A 571 2.82 1.45 14.21
CA ARG A 571 4.05 1.34 15.01
C ARG A 571 3.95 0.23 16.04
N ARG A 572 5.02 -0.54 16.22
CA ARG A 572 5.15 -1.51 17.32
C ARG A 572 5.15 -0.78 18.67
N GLN A 573 4.13 -1.02 19.49
CA GLN A 573 3.98 -0.36 20.80
C GLN A 573 4.82 -1.00 21.91
N ILE A 574 5.28 -0.17 22.84
CA ILE A 574 5.85 -0.59 24.12
C ILE A 574 4.71 -0.98 25.06
N ILE A 575 4.81 -2.15 25.69
CA ILE A 575 3.92 -2.55 26.78
C ILE A 575 4.49 -1.97 28.09
N TYR A 576 3.93 -0.87 28.56
CA TYR A 576 4.43 -0.14 29.73
C TYR A 576 3.91 -0.72 31.07
N PRO A 577 4.75 -0.86 32.11
CA PRO A 577 4.31 -1.15 33.47
C PRO A 577 3.76 0.13 34.13
N LEU A 578 2.55 0.55 33.75
CA LEU A 578 1.98 1.85 34.11
C LEU A 578 1.87 2.08 35.63
N GLU A 579 1.57 1.04 36.40
CA GLU A 579 1.47 1.11 37.87
C GLU A 579 2.84 1.33 38.53
N GLU A 580 3.88 0.66 38.03
CA GLU A 580 5.25 0.75 38.53
C GLU A 580 5.89 2.10 38.17
N LEU A 581 5.56 2.65 37.00
CA LEU A 581 6.04 3.95 36.52
C LEU A 581 5.39 5.14 37.26
N GLY A 582 4.12 5.04 37.65
CA GLY A 582 3.39 6.08 38.39
C GLY A 582 3.42 7.44 37.67
N ILE A 583 3.97 8.47 38.32
CA ILE A 583 4.10 9.82 37.75
C ILE A 583 5.05 9.90 36.55
N ASN A 584 5.88 8.88 36.32
CA ASN A 584 6.82 8.80 35.20
C ASN A 584 6.23 8.07 33.99
N ALA A 585 4.98 7.60 34.08
CA ALA A 585 4.30 6.94 32.97
C ALA A 585 4.02 7.92 31.81
N PRO A 586 3.94 7.43 30.55
CA PRO A 586 3.54 8.26 29.42
C PRO A 586 2.13 8.83 29.58
N SER A 587 1.79 9.83 28.74
CA SER A 587 0.47 10.45 28.74
C SER A 587 -0.65 9.43 28.52
N ARG A 588 -1.78 9.57 29.24
CA ARG A 588 -2.98 8.75 29.00
C ARG A 588 -3.51 8.85 27.57
N HIS A 589 -3.22 9.93 26.84
CA HIS A 589 -3.56 10.04 25.42
C HIS A 589 -2.78 9.05 24.54
N ILE A 590 -1.59 8.61 24.99
CA ILE A 590 -0.76 7.61 24.31
C ILE A 590 -1.13 6.19 24.78
N THR A 591 -1.37 6.01 26.08
CA THR A 591 -1.56 4.68 26.70
C THR A 591 -3.03 4.24 26.82
N ARG A 592 -3.97 4.99 26.22
CA ARG A 592 -5.39 4.64 26.20
C ARG A 592 -5.64 3.54 25.18
N HIS A 593 -6.30 2.46 25.60
CA HIS A 593 -6.85 1.48 24.68
C HIS A 593 -7.93 2.14 23.82
N GLN A 594 -7.78 2.07 22.51
CA GLN A 594 -8.80 2.40 21.51
C GLN A 594 -9.11 1.17 20.68
N ASP A 595 -10.26 1.15 20.00
CA ASP A 595 -10.55 0.11 19.01
C ASP A 595 -9.59 0.26 17.81
N PRO A 596 -9.04 -0.85 17.27
CA PRO A 596 -8.01 -0.79 16.25
C PRO A 596 -8.56 -0.34 14.90
N PHE A 597 -7.93 0.66 14.30
CA PHE A 597 -8.28 1.22 13.00
C PHE A 597 -7.04 1.34 12.10
N ALA A 598 -7.23 1.31 10.78
CA ALA A 598 -6.19 1.64 9.82
C ALA A 598 -6.18 3.16 9.55
N LEU A 599 -5.01 3.79 9.54
CA LEU A 599 -4.90 5.24 9.33
C LEU A 599 -4.56 5.58 7.88
N ASN A 600 -5.33 6.50 7.30
CA ASN A 600 -4.98 7.16 6.04
C ASN A 600 -4.69 8.64 6.27
N TYR A 601 -3.81 9.21 5.44
CA TYR A 601 -3.32 10.58 5.59
C TYR A 601 -3.21 11.33 4.26
N THR A 602 -3.39 12.65 4.28
CA THR A 602 -2.93 13.55 3.22
C THR A 602 -2.58 14.93 3.77
N ASN A 603 -1.77 15.68 3.05
CA ASN A 603 -1.36 17.04 3.40
C ASN A 603 -1.23 17.92 2.14
N ARG A 604 -0.87 19.20 2.32
CA ARG A 604 -0.74 20.17 1.21
C ARG A 604 0.24 19.72 0.12
N LYS A 605 1.36 19.08 0.49
CA LYS A 605 2.34 18.49 -0.44
C LYS A 605 1.77 17.29 -1.21
N LEU A 606 1.19 16.32 -0.49
CA LEU A 606 0.59 15.12 -1.05
C LEU A 606 -0.59 15.43 -2.00
N SER A 607 -1.33 16.53 -1.75
CA SER A 607 -2.40 16.98 -2.66
C SER A 607 -1.92 17.30 -4.09
N MET A 608 -0.65 17.69 -4.24
CA MET A 608 0.02 17.93 -5.52
C MET A 608 1.02 16.83 -5.89
N GLU A 609 1.09 15.71 -5.16
CA GLU A 609 1.97 14.57 -5.46
C GLU A 609 1.26 13.66 -6.48
N PRO A 610 1.82 13.44 -7.69
CA PRO A 610 1.38 12.35 -8.56
C PRO A 610 1.89 11.03 -7.94
N LYS A 611 0.98 10.08 -7.70
CA LYS A 611 1.38 8.69 -7.47
C LYS A 611 1.60 8.02 -8.81
N VAL A 612 2.54 7.08 -8.87
CA VAL A 612 2.79 6.24 -10.03
C VAL A 612 1.89 5.01 -9.95
N ASN A 613 0.90 4.95 -10.83
CA ASN A 613 -0.05 3.86 -10.89
C ASN A 613 0.55 2.65 -11.61
N ILE A 614 0.46 1.47 -10.99
CA ILE A 614 0.94 0.19 -11.50
C ILE A 614 -0.27 -0.67 -11.85
N ASN A 615 -0.54 -0.80 -13.15
CA ASN A 615 -1.72 -1.50 -13.69
C ASN A 615 -1.47 -2.99 -14.01
N SER A 616 -0.23 -3.47 -13.90
CA SER A 616 0.12 -4.89 -14.00
C SER A 616 -0.65 -5.75 -13.00
N ARG A 617 -1.17 -6.90 -13.43
CA ARG A 617 -1.91 -7.87 -12.60
C ARG A 617 -0.93 -8.64 -11.72
N ILE A 618 -0.88 -8.30 -10.43
CA ILE A 618 -0.04 -8.97 -9.43
C ILE A 618 -0.93 -9.90 -8.61
N VAL A 619 -0.71 -11.21 -8.76
CA VAL A 619 -1.53 -12.24 -8.11
C VAL A 619 -0.69 -12.98 -7.07
N VAL A 620 -1.15 -12.99 -5.82
CA VAL A 620 -0.54 -13.72 -4.70
C VAL A 620 -1.41 -14.92 -4.35
N VAL A 621 -0.83 -16.10 -4.21
CA VAL A 621 -1.52 -17.33 -3.79
C VAL A 621 -1.08 -17.72 -2.38
N GLY A 622 -2.03 -17.73 -1.45
CA GLY A 622 -1.84 -18.07 -0.03
C GLY A 622 -1.68 -16.86 0.89
N ALA A 623 -2.58 -16.72 1.86
CA ALA A 623 -2.57 -15.66 2.87
C ALA A 623 -1.62 -15.92 4.06
N SER A 624 -0.47 -16.57 3.82
CA SER A 624 0.53 -16.84 4.86
C SER A 624 1.26 -15.58 5.31
N ASP A 625 1.95 -15.63 6.46
CA ASP A 625 2.82 -14.55 6.96
C ASP A 625 3.74 -13.96 5.86
N THR A 626 4.28 -14.81 4.98
CA THR A 626 5.14 -14.37 3.86
C THR A 626 4.35 -13.57 2.82
N GLY A 627 3.15 -14.04 2.46
CA GLY A 627 2.27 -13.38 1.50
C GLY A 627 1.75 -12.05 2.04
N LEU A 628 1.33 -12.02 3.32
CA LEU A 628 0.90 -10.80 4.00
C LEU A 628 2.04 -9.78 4.14
N ALA A 629 3.26 -10.21 4.43
CA ALA A 629 4.43 -9.33 4.51
C ALA A 629 4.89 -8.76 3.16
N PHE A 630 4.70 -9.51 2.08
CA PHE A 630 4.86 -8.99 0.71
C PHE A 630 3.79 -7.94 0.39
N LEU A 631 2.52 -8.23 0.68
CA LEU A 631 1.38 -7.33 0.47
C LEU A 631 1.48 -6.04 1.31
N GLU A 632 1.98 -6.14 2.55
CA GLU A 632 2.31 -5.01 3.44
C GLU A 632 3.28 -4.02 2.76
N ALA A 633 4.42 -4.52 2.27
CA ALA A 633 5.44 -3.66 1.66
C ALA A 633 4.96 -3.00 0.35
N LEU A 634 4.12 -3.68 -0.45
CA LEU A 634 3.51 -3.08 -1.65
C LEU A 634 2.45 -2.02 -1.28
N THR A 635 1.59 -2.29 -0.30
CA THR A 635 0.49 -1.39 0.10
C THR A 635 1.00 -0.11 0.74
N PHE A 636 2.04 -0.18 1.57
CA PHE A 636 2.62 0.97 2.29
C PHE A 636 3.80 1.64 1.55
N SER A 637 3.88 1.44 0.22
CA SER A 637 4.74 2.21 -0.68
C SER A 637 4.06 3.56 -1.02
N PRO A 638 4.64 4.72 -0.64
CA PRO A 638 3.89 5.98 -0.59
C PRO A 638 3.69 6.66 -1.95
N HIS A 639 4.65 6.49 -2.85
CA HIS A 639 4.69 7.10 -4.18
C HIS A 639 4.10 6.19 -5.27
N LEU A 640 3.98 4.89 -5.02
CA LEU A 640 3.35 3.93 -5.91
C LEU A 640 1.87 3.75 -5.58
N ARG A 641 1.12 3.20 -6.54
CA ARG A 641 -0.23 2.67 -6.32
C ARG A 641 -0.43 1.42 -7.15
N PHE A 642 -0.63 0.27 -6.51
CA PHE A 642 -1.00 -0.96 -7.20
C PHE A 642 -2.50 -0.98 -7.48
N ASN A 643 -2.87 -1.06 -8.76
CA ASN A 643 -4.25 -0.93 -9.22
C ASN A 643 -4.96 -2.29 -9.45
N ASN A 644 -4.18 -3.37 -9.58
CA ASN A 644 -4.62 -4.74 -9.83
C ASN A 644 -3.84 -5.74 -8.96
N LEU A 645 -3.92 -5.59 -7.63
CA LEU A 645 -3.29 -6.47 -6.65
C LEU A 645 -4.34 -7.43 -6.08
N THR A 646 -4.15 -8.74 -6.30
CA THR A 646 -5.13 -9.79 -5.98
C THR A 646 -4.51 -10.87 -5.10
N LEU A 647 -5.23 -11.29 -4.06
CA LEU A 647 -4.90 -12.42 -3.19
C LEU A 647 -5.90 -13.55 -3.38
N ILE A 648 -5.41 -14.73 -3.76
CA ILE A 648 -6.16 -16.00 -3.80
C ILE A 648 -5.88 -16.75 -2.48
N SER A 649 -6.92 -17.11 -1.75
CA SER A 649 -6.80 -17.80 -0.46
C SER A 649 -8.08 -18.59 -0.14
N THR A 650 -7.95 -19.81 0.39
CA THR A 650 -9.07 -20.73 0.68
C THR A 650 -10.16 -20.11 1.57
N HIS A 651 -9.74 -19.34 2.57
CA HIS A 651 -10.63 -18.63 3.51
C HIS A 651 -10.49 -17.11 3.44
N GLY A 652 -9.86 -16.60 2.37
CA GLY A 652 -9.66 -15.16 2.15
C GLY A 652 -8.55 -14.58 3.04
N LEU A 653 -8.81 -13.37 3.58
CA LEU A 653 -7.95 -12.72 4.58
C LEU A 653 -8.46 -13.02 6.01
N PRO A 654 -7.56 -13.28 6.98
CA PRO A 654 -7.92 -13.44 8.39
C PRO A 654 -8.85 -12.34 8.90
N ASP A 655 -9.88 -12.72 9.66
CA ASP A 655 -10.83 -11.76 10.20
C ASP A 655 -10.42 -11.33 11.61
N HIS A 656 -10.05 -10.07 11.77
CA HIS A 656 -9.71 -9.41 13.03
C HIS A 656 -10.71 -9.65 14.18
N ALA A 657 -12.00 -9.85 13.85
CA ALA A 657 -13.09 -10.05 14.81
C ALA A 657 -13.30 -11.52 15.20
N ALA A 658 -12.68 -12.47 14.50
CA ALA A 658 -12.65 -13.85 14.95
C ALA A 658 -11.78 -13.94 16.21
N PRO A 659 -12.27 -14.48 17.34
CA PRO A 659 -11.42 -14.73 18.49
C PRO A 659 -10.39 -15.80 18.13
N ASP A 660 -9.17 -15.67 18.67
CA ASP A 660 -8.21 -16.78 18.65
C ASP A 660 -8.78 -17.91 19.51
N MET A 661 -9.03 -19.06 18.87
CA MET A 661 -9.53 -20.26 19.53
C MET A 661 -8.41 -21.00 20.29
N GLY A 662 -7.14 -20.72 19.99
CA GLY A 662 -5.97 -21.26 20.67
C GLY A 662 -5.62 -22.72 20.34
N PHE A 663 -6.15 -23.28 19.24
CA PHE A 663 -5.82 -24.65 18.82
C PHE A 663 -4.43 -24.75 18.20
N LEU A 664 -4.01 -23.74 17.43
CA LEU A 664 -2.71 -23.67 16.77
C LEU A 664 -1.72 -22.82 17.58
N ALA A 665 -0.43 -23.03 17.36
CA ALA A 665 0.60 -22.11 17.81
C ALA A 665 0.67 -20.85 16.95
N THR A 666 1.25 -19.81 17.53
CA THR A 666 1.35 -18.46 16.96
C THR A 666 2.78 -18.17 16.54
N SER A 667 2.95 -17.65 15.31
CA SER A 667 4.23 -17.17 14.80
C SER A 667 4.61 -15.78 15.33
N HIS A 668 3.66 -15.07 15.94
CA HIS A 668 3.76 -13.66 16.34
C HIS A 668 4.18 -12.68 15.21
N CYS A 669 4.08 -13.09 13.93
CA CYS A 669 4.31 -12.20 12.79
C CYS A 669 3.21 -11.14 12.65
N TYR A 670 1.96 -11.52 12.95
CA TYR A 670 0.77 -10.67 12.94
C TYR A 670 -0.15 -11.04 14.11
N SER A 671 -0.89 -10.04 14.60
CA SER A 671 -2.00 -10.18 15.54
C SER A 671 -3.32 -9.74 14.91
N SER A 672 -4.45 -10.02 15.57
CA SER A 672 -5.76 -9.49 15.17
C SER A 672 -5.78 -7.95 15.13
N GLN A 673 -5.03 -7.29 16.01
CA GLN A 673 -4.83 -5.84 15.97
C GLN A 673 -4.08 -5.40 14.71
N ASP A 674 -3.00 -6.08 14.30
CA ASP A 674 -2.28 -5.76 13.06
C ASP A 674 -3.21 -5.91 11.85
N HIS A 675 -4.01 -6.98 11.76
CA HIS A 675 -4.94 -7.17 10.65
C HIS A 675 -5.98 -6.03 10.55
N ALA A 676 -6.48 -5.52 11.67
CA ALA A 676 -7.36 -4.35 11.71
C ALA A 676 -6.63 -3.05 11.32
N GLN A 677 -5.40 -2.83 11.82
CA GLN A 677 -4.61 -1.63 11.54
C GLN A 677 -4.01 -1.57 10.12
N LEU A 678 -3.87 -2.72 9.45
CA LEU A 678 -3.40 -2.79 8.05
C LEU A 678 -4.55 -2.67 7.03
N SER A 679 -5.76 -3.08 7.40
CA SER A 679 -6.99 -3.04 6.56
C SER A 679 -6.77 -3.46 5.09
N PHE A 680 -6.11 -4.61 4.88
CA PHE A 680 -5.76 -5.11 3.54
C PHE A 680 -6.95 -5.18 2.55
N ARG A 681 -8.17 -5.44 3.04
CA ARG A 681 -9.42 -5.45 2.24
C ARG A 681 -9.74 -4.09 1.59
N SER A 682 -9.10 -2.99 2.01
CA SER A 682 -9.24 -1.66 1.39
C SER A 682 -8.36 -1.46 0.14
N TRP A 683 -7.38 -2.33 -0.08
CA TRP A 683 -6.31 -2.14 -1.07
C TRP A 683 -6.08 -3.34 -2.00
N ILE A 684 -6.57 -4.53 -1.62
CA ILE A 684 -6.29 -5.80 -2.28
C ILE A 684 -7.62 -6.50 -2.59
N SER A 685 -7.78 -6.96 -3.83
CA SER A 685 -8.90 -7.84 -4.20
C SER A 685 -8.67 -9.23 -3.61
N VAL A 686 -9.68 -9.79 -2.93
CA VAL A 686 -9.56 -11.09 -2.24
C VAL A 686 -10.49 -12.11 -2.90
N VAL A 687 -9.89 -13.12 -3.52
CA VAL A 687 -10.62 -14.24 -4.11
C VAL A 687 -10.60 -15.42 -3.13
N THR A 688 -11.73 -15.64 -2.47
CA THR A 688 -11.92 -16.71 -1.49
C THR A 688 -12.18 -18.04 -2.21
N ASP A 689 -11.11 -18.67 -2.70
CA ASP A 689 -11.14 -19.95 -3.43
C ASP A 689 -9.76 -20.64 -3.35
N LYS A 690 -9.69 -21.93 -3.70
CA LYS A 690 -8.46 -22.73 -3.74
C LYS A 690 -7.87 -22.75 -5.14
N MET A 691 -6.54 -22.66 -5.24
CA MET A 691 -5.81 -22.91 -6.50
C MET A 691 -5.93 -24.39 -6.91
N LYS A 692 -6.26 -24.62 -8.18
CA LYS A 692 -6.47 -25.95 -8.78
C LYS A 692 -5.45 -26.26 -9.88
N ALA A 693 -5.08 -25.28 -10.70
CA ALA A 693 -4.05 -25.40 -11.74
C ALA A 693 -3.41 -24.04 -12.08
N ILE A 694 -2.23 -24.04 -12.70
CA ILE A 694 -1.57 -22.84 -13.24
C ILE A 694 -1.31 -23.05 -14.73
N ASP A 695 -1.94 -22.22 -15.58
CA ASP A 695 -1.63 -22.13 -17.01
C ASP A 695 -0.61 -21.02 -17.23
N ARG A 696 0.57 -21.40 -17.69
CA ARG A 696 1.72 -20.50 -17.92
C ARG A 696 1.71 -19.83 -19.29
N GLU A 697 1.05 -20.44 -20.28
CA GLU A 697 1.00 -19.92 -21.65
C GLU A 697 -0.09 -18.86 -21.75
N ALA A 698 -1.30 -19.15 -21.25
CA ALA A 698 -2.40 -18.20 -21.13
C ALA A 698 -2.41 -17.41 -19.80
N LYS A 699 -1.31 -17.47 -19.02
CA LYS A 699 -1.04 -16.75 -17.76
C LYS A 699 -2.25 -16.58 -16.84
N HIS A 700 -2.81 -17.69 -16.36
CA HIS A 700 -3.85 -17.65 -15.35
C HIS A 700 -3.77 -18.80 -14.35
N VAL A 701 -4.31 -18.53 -13.16
CA VAL A 701 -4.58 -19.55 -12.14
C VAL A 701 -6.02 -20.02 -12.35
N GLU A 702 -6.23 -21.33 -12.50
CA GLU A 702 -7.55 -21.93 -12.42
C GLU A 702 -7.86 -22.31 -10.97
N LEU A 703 -9.09 -22.03 -10.53
CA LEU A 703 -9.54 -22.21 -9.16
C LEU A 703 -10.47 -23.43 -9.01
N ALA A 704 -10.79 -23.84 -7.78
CA ALA A 704 -11.67 -24.97 -7.52
C ALA A 704 -13.12 -24.73 -8.00
N SER A 705 -13.59 -23.48 -8.00
CA SER A 705 -14.84 -23.08 -8.70
C SER A 705 -14.79 -23.21 -10.22
N ASN A 706 -13.60 -23.45 -10.80
CA ASN A 706 -13.26 -23.32 -12.22
C ASN A 706 -13.24 -21.86 -12.74
N HIS A 707 -13.32 -20.86 -11.86
CA HIS A 707 -12.99 -19.47 -12.21
C HIS A 707 -11.49 -19.33 -12.55
N LYS A 708 -11.13 -18.34 -13.37
CA LYS A 708 -9.78 -18.16 -13.93
C LYS A 708 -9.24 -16.76 -13.64
N VAL A 709 -8.26 -16.67 -12.74
CA VAL A 709 -7.62 -15.41 -12.34
C VAL A 709 -6.35 -15.18 -13.16
N GLN A 710 -6.41 -14.20 -14.05
CA GLN A 710 -5.31 -13.82 -14.93
C GLN A 710 -4.20 -13.05 -14.21
N TYR A 711 -2.93 -13.27 -14.57
CA TYR A 711 -1.77 -12.61 -13.97
C TYR A 711 -0.77 -12.07 -15.00
N ASP A 712 -0.01 -11.05 -14.60
CA ASP A 712 1.23 -10.61 -15.28
C ASP A 712 2.46 -11.01 -14.46
N CYS A 713 2.31 -11.01 -13.12
CA CYS A 713 3.25 -11.57 -12.16
C CYS A 713 2.49 -12.44 -11.13
N LEU A 714 2.93 -13.69 -10.94
CA LEU A 714 2.36 -14.64 -9.98
C LEU A 714 3.34 -14.85 -8.82
N ILE A 715 2.84 -14.81 -7.59
CA ILE A 715 3.61 -15.02 -6.35
C ILE A 715 2.99 -16.20 -5.59
N LEU A 716 3.76 -17.28 -5.40
CA LEU A 716 3.33 -18.47 -4.67
C LEU A 716 3.85 -18.40 -3.22
N CYS A 717 2.93 -18.25 -2.27
CA CYS A 717 3.19 -18.14 -0.82
C CYS A 717 2.26 -19.06 0.00
N ALA A 718 1.83 -20.18 -0.58
CA ALA A 718 0.88 -21.13 0.03
C ALA A 718 1.36 -21.81 1.34
N GLY A 719 2.66 -21.76 1.64
CA GLY A 719 3.23 -22.35 2.85
C GLY A 719 3.33 -23.88 2.80
N LEU A 720 3.22 -24.50 3.98
CA LEU A 720 3.03 -25.94 4.19
C LEU A 720 1.76 -26.12 5.03
N GLN A 721 1.11 -27.29 4.91
CA GLN A 721 -0.18 -27.58 5.53
C GLN A 721 -0.22 -29.01 6.09
N CYS A 722 -0.93 -29.21 7.19
CA CYS A 722 -1.30 -30.53 7.70
C CYS A 722 -2.43 -31.12 6.83
N GLN A 723 -2.22 -32.33 6.34
CA GLN A 723 -3.14 -33.02 5.42
C GLN A 723 -3.82 -34.22 6.09
N MET A 724 -4.53 -35.07 5.32
CA MET A 724 -4.94 -36.38 5.81
C MET A 724 -3.71 -37.31 5.88
N PRO A 725 -3.47 -38.05 6.98
CA PRO A 725 -2.39 -39.02 7.04
C PRO A 725 -2.51 -40.10 5.95
N SER A 726 -1.41 -40.38 5.25
CA SER A 726 -1.36 -41.45 4.25
C SER A 726 -1.40 -42.82 4.92
N ILE A 727 -2.58 -43.46 4.91
CA ILE A 727 -2.80 -44.78 5.49
C ILE A 727 -1.91 -45.81 4.78
N THR A 728 -1.04 -46.50 5.53
CA THR A 728 -0.14 -47.51 4.97
C THR A 728 -0.92 -48.75 4.50
N SER A 729 -1.23 -48.83 3.19
CA SER A 729 -1.72 -50.04 2.56
C SER A 729 -0.73 -51.19 2.79
N SER A 730 -1.21 -52.30 3.35
CA SER A 730 -0.36 -53.39 3.85
C SER A 730 0.22 -54.27 2.75
N ASP A 731 1.30 -53.81 2.11
CA ASP A 731 2.17 -54.65 1.30
C ASP A 731 3.64 -54.35 1.65
N THR A 732 4.22 -55.19 2.53
CA THR A 732 5.53 -54.95 3.16
C THR A 732 6.70 -55.35 2.25
N SER A 733 6.71 -54.88 1.00
CA SER A 733 7.84 -54.99 0.09
C SER A 733 7.92 -53.77 -0.84
N ILE A 734 9.13 -53.45 -1.33
CA ILE A 734 9.42 -52.25 -2.14
C ILE A 734 9.38 -50.93 -1.33
N ARG A 735 10.39 -50.72 -0.48
CA ARG A 735 10.90 -49.36 -0.20
C ARG A 735 11.66 -48.87 -1.45
N SER A 736 10.96 -48.41 -2.47
CA SER A 736 11.58 -47.73 -3.62
C SER A 736 11.83 -46.26 -3.28
N THR A 737 13.00 -45.74 -3.66
CA THR A 737 13.37 -44.32 -3.50
C THR A 737 12.77 -43.47 -4.62
N GLY A 738 11.45 -43.54 -4.78
CA GLY A 738 10.66 -42.71 -5.68
C GLY A 738 9.85 -41.67 -4.91
N THR A 739 9.54 -40.54 -5.55
CA THR A 739 8.72 -39.46 -4.97
C THR A 739 7.40 -40.02 -4.45
N GLN A 740 7.12 -39.85 -3.15
CA GLN A 740 5.81 -40.20 -2.60
C GLN A 740 4.78 -39.16 -3.08
N ASN A 741 3.94 -39.55 -4.03
CA ASN A 741 2.76 -38.75 -4.38
C ASN A 741 1.82 -38.74 -3.16
N PRO A 742 1.38 -37.57 -2.66
CA PRO A 742 0.48 -37.50 -1.53
C PRO A 742 -0.88 -38.12 -1.90
N ALA A 743 -1.53 -38.79 -0.94
CA ALA A 743 -2.70 -39.66 -1.15
C ALA A 743 -4.02 -38.89 -1.37
N CYS A 744 -4.04 -37.98 -2.36
CA CYS A 744 -5.11 -36.99 -2.61
C CYS A 744 -6.39 -37.56 -3.25
N SER A 745 -6.90 -38.69 -2.77
CA SER A 745 -8.09 -39.36 -3.33
C SER A 745 -8.97 -40.12 -2.32
N GLN A 746 -8.65 -40.10 -1.03
CA GLN A 746 -9.51 -40.68 0.01
C GLN A 746 -10.49 -39.62 0.56
N PRO A 747 -11.77 -39.98 0.83
CA PRO A 747 -12.71 -39.07 1.45
C PRO A 747 -12.33 -38.84 2.92
N VAL A 748 -12.18 -37.57 3.31
CA VAL A 748 -11.86 -37.18 4.69
C VAL A 748 -13.07 -37.47 5.60
N PRO A 749 -12.91 -38.22 6.71
CA PRO A 749 -14.01 -38.48 7.65
C PRO A 749 -14.53 -37.20 8.33
N SER A 750 -15.84 -37.16 8.62
CA SER A 750 -16.55 -36.00 9.17
C SER A 750 -16.13 -35.57 10.59
N ASN A 751 -15.30 -36.38 11.24
CA ASN A 751 -14.69 -36.13 12.55
C ASN A 751 -13.15 -36.27 12.54
N LEU A 752 -12.51 -36.17 11.38
CA LEU A 752 -11.07 -35.97 11.24
C LEU A 752 -10.81 -34.50 10.87
N PHE A 753 -9.93 -33.84 11.63
CA PHE A 753 -9.58 -32.44 11.45
C PHE A 753 -8.07 -32.26 11.31
N SER A 754 -7.66 -31.61 10.23
CA SER A 754 -6.30 -31.06 10.07
C SER A 754 -6.45 -29.55 10.05
N LEU A 755 -6.02 -28.88 11.12
CA LEU A 755 -6.20 -27.43 11.28
C LEU A 755 -5.01 -26.71 10.64
N ASN A 756 -5.29 -25.75 9.74
CA ASN A 756 -4.26 -24.97 9.05
C ASN A 756 -4.40 -23.46 9.27
N ASP A 757 -5.61 -22.98 9.55
CA ASP A 757 -5.84 -21.56 9.89
C ASP A 757 -6.91 -21.34 10.98
N GLN A 758 -7.18 -20.06 11.28
CA GLN A 758 -8.15 -19.65 12.30
C GLN A 758 -9.60 -19.98 11.92
N GLN A 759 -9.93 -20.08 10.62
CA GLN A 759 -11.27 -20.41 10.13
C GLN A 759 -11.54 -21.91 10.23
N ASP A 760 -10.54 -22.77 10.01
CA ASP A 760 -10.58 -24.18 10.40
C ASP A 760 -10.87 -24.29 11.90
N CYS A 761 -10.07 -23.59 12.73
CA CYS A 761 -10.19 -23.61 14.18
C CYS A 761 -11.59 -23.17 14.65
N ALA A 762 -12.15 -22.11 14.08
CA ALA A 762 -13.49 -21.62 14.40
C ALA A 762 -14.61 -22.58 13.93
N SER A 763 -14.39 -23.30 12.83
CA SER A 763 -15.32 -24.31 12.31
C SER A 763 -15.34 -25.56 13.20
N VAL A 764 -14.15 -26.04 13.61
CA VAL A 764 -14.02 -27.19 14.51
C VAL A 764 -14.46 -26.86 15.94
N HIS A 765 -14.18 -25.66 16.45
CA HIS A 765 -14.73 -25.16 17.73
C HIS A 765 -16.26 -25.29 17.77
N ARG A 766 -16.95 -24.88 16.69
CA ARG A 766 -18.41 -25.03 16.57
C ARG A 766 -18.82 -26.49 16.51
N TRP A 767 -18.17 -27.31 15.68
CA TRP A 767 -18.45 -28.74 15.57
C TRP A 767 -18.32 -29.47 16.90
N LEU A 768 -17.29 -29.16 17.71
CA LEU A 768 -17.06 -29.77 19.01
C LEU A 768 -18.20 -29.50 20.00
N ILE A 769 -18.71 -28.26 20.04
CA ILE A 769 -19.87 -27.88 20.88
C ILE A 769 -21.10 -28.72 20.52
N ASP A 770 -21.41 -28.82 19.23
CA ASP A 770 -22.60 -29.51 18.73
C ASP A 770 -22.48 -31.05 18.81
N ASN A 771 -21.26 -31.61 18.67
CA ASN A 771 -21.07 -33.05 18.45
C ASN A 771 -20.21 -33.80 19.47
N PHE A 772 -19.35 -33.14 20.24
CA PHE A 772 -18.33 -33.85 21.05
C PHE A 772 -18.37 -33.56 22.55
N LEU A 773 -18.51 -32.29 22.97
CA LEU A 773 -18.38 -31.91 24.39
C LEU A 773 -19.38 -32.66 25.27
N ASN A 774 -20.64 -32.73 24.84
CA ASN A 774 -21.76 -33.38 25.54
C ASN A 774 -21.83 -34.91 25.37
N ARG A 775 -20.85 -35.56 24.72
CA ARG A 775 -20.83 -37.02 24.47
C ARG A 775 -19.69 -37.70 25.24
N THR A 776 -19.72 -39.03 25.34
CA THR A 776 -18.76 -39.83 26.14
C THR A 776 -17.70 -40.53 25.28
N GLY A 777 -17.23 -39.87 24.21
CA GLY A 777 -16.22 -40.41 23.29
C GLY A 777 -14.86 -39.72 23.44
N ASP A 778 -13.81 -40.40 23.00
CA ASP A 778 -12.42 -39.95 23.21
C ASP A 778 -11.91 -39.11 22.02
N ALA A 779 -10.98 -38.19 22.29
CA ALA A 779 -10.26 -37.39 21.32
C ALA A 779 -8.85 -37.95 21.11
N VAL A 780 -8.46 -38.17 19.86
CA VAL A 780 -7.09 -38.54 19.48
C VAL A 780 -6.41 -37.33 18.84
N VAL A 781 -5.22 -36.96 19.30
CA VAL A 781 -4.40 -35.88 18.75
C VAL A 781 -3.07 -36.46 18.29
N TYR A 782 -2.85 -36.50 16.98
CA TYR A 782 -1.73 -37.20 16.35
C TYR A 782 -0.71 -36.21 15.78
N GLY A 783 0.56 -36.30 16.18
CA GLY A 783 1.64 -35.42 15.71
C GLY A 783 2.78 -35.23 16.70
N SER A 784 3.72 -34.36 16.36
CA SER A 784 4.87 -34.00 17.20
C SER A 784 5.18 -32.49 17.24
N SER A 785 4.40 -31.66 16.55
CA SER A 785 4.52 -30.20 16.63
C SER A 785 3.97 -29.65 17.96
N ILE A 786 4.20 -28.37 18.20
CA ILE A 786 3.65 -27.65 19.37
C ILE A 786 2.11 -27.61 19.35
N ASP A 787 1.51 -27.70 18.16
CA ASP A 787 0.07 -27.56 17.92
C ASP A 787 -0.75 -28.69 18.55
N VAL A 788 -0.12 -29.86 18.72
CA VAL A 788 -0.61 -30.96 19.56
C VAL A 788 -0.95 -30.47 20.97
N TYR A 789 -0.03 -29.71 21.59
CA TYR A 789 -0.15 -29.26 22.97
C TYR A 789 -1.11 -28.08 23.11
N THR A 790 -1.13 -27.13 22.16
CA THR A 790 -2.10 -26.02 22.15
C THR A 790 -3.53 -26.51 21.89
N CYS A 791 -3.69 -27.51 21.02
CA CYS A 791 -4.96 -28.21 20.81
C CYS A 791 -5.46 -28.90 22.10
N VAL A 792 -4.59 -29.65 22.79
CA VAL A 792 -4.96 -30.35 24.04
C VAL A 792 -5.35 -29.38 25.16
N GLU A 793 -4.56 -28.33 25.39
CA GLU A 793 -4.89 -27.27 26.36
C GLU A 793 -6.20 -26.55 26.00
N THR A 794 -6.52 -26.39 24.72
CA THR A 794 -7.78 -25.82 24.26
C THR A 794 -8.96 -26.78 24.41
N LEU A 795 -8.79 -28.08 24.16
CA LEU A 795 -9.82 -29.11 24.47
C LEU A 795 -10.14 -29.15 25.96
N ILE A 796 -9.12 -29.10 26.83
CA ILE A 796 -9.28 -29.02 28.29
C ILE A 796 -10.05 -27.75 28.68
N ARG A 797 -9.71 -26.59 28.10
CA ARG A 797 -10.41 -25.31 28.32
C ARG A 797 -11.88 -25.33 27.87
N LEU A 798 -12.22 -26.12 26.84
CA LEU A 798 -13.59 -26.37 26.39
C LEU A 798 -14.36 -27.37 27.28
N GLY A 799 -13.75 -27.88 28.36
CA GLY A 799 -14.37 -28.79 29.32
C GLY A 799 -14.20 -30.28 28.98
N VAL A 800 -13.32 -30.64 28.06
CA VAL A 800 -12.97 -32.04 27.80
C VAL A 800 -12.05 -32.54 28.91
N SER A 801 -12.54 -33.46 29.75
CA SER A 801 -11.73 -34.14 30.77
C SER A 801 -10.50 -34.80 30.13
N GLY A 802 -9.29 -34.51 30.63
CA GLY A 802 -8.03 -34.99 30.05
C GLY A 802 -7.94 -36.52 29.89
N SER A 803 -8.62 -37.28 30.76
CA SER A 803 -8.75 -38.74 30.63
C SER A 803 -9.55 -39.25 29.42
N ARG A 804 -10.13 -38.35 28.60
CA ARG A 804 -10.73 -38.64 27.27
C ARG A 804 -9.79 -38.25 26.12
N ILE A 805 -8.57 -37.81 26.41
CA ILE A 805 -7.63 -37.27 25.43
C ILE A 805 -6.43 -38.22 25.30
N HIS A 806 -6.14 -38.62 24.06
CA HIS A 806 -5.00 -39.44 23.68
C HIS A 806 -4.07 -38.65 22.76
N ILE A 807 -2.93 -38.20 23.28
CA ILE A 807 -1.82 -37.72 22.46
C ILE A 807 -1.11 -38.95 21.87
N VAL A 808 -0.87 -38.93 20.56
CA VAL A 808 -0.16 -40.01 19.85
C VAL A 808 0.97 -39.42 19.04
N HIS A 809 2.20 -39.73 19.42
CA HIS A 809 3.39 -39.30 18.70
C HIS A 809 3.80 -40.34 17.64
N PRO A 810 4.11 -39.88 16.41
CA PRO A 810 4.67 -40.73 15.35
C PRO A 810 6.08 -41.21 15.73
N PRO A 811 6.65 -42.20 15.01
CA PRO A 811 8.08 -42.50 15.10
C PRO A 811 8.90 -41.37 14.47
N ASP A 812 9.94 -40.89 15.16
CA ASP A 812 10.81 -39.83 14.68
C ASP A 812 11.80 -40.32 13.60
N ASP A 813 11.67 -39.82 12.36
CA ASP A 813 12.75 -39.92 11.36
C ASP A 813 13.98 -39.07 11.75
N THR A 814 13.80 -38.05 12.58
CA THR A 814 14.87 -37.25 13.22
C THR A 814 14.51 -36.90 14.67
N PRO A 815 15.29 -37.34 15.68
CA PRO A 815 14.97 -37.10 17.10
C PRO A 815 15.36 -35.68 17.55
N SER A 816 14.57 -34.70 17.13
CA SER A 816 14.60 -33.32 17.61
C SER A 816 13.37 -33.08 18.50
N PRO A 817 13.52 -32.83 19.82
CA PRO A 817 12.38 -32.68 20.71
C PRO A 817 11.55 -31.43 20.36
N CYS A 818 10.24 -31.51 20.56
CA CYS A 818 9.29 -30.43 20.29
C CYS A 818 9.65 -29.15 21.07
N PHE A 819 10.11 -29.31 22.33
CA PHE A 819 10.66 -28.26 23.15
C PHE A 819 12.19 -28.40 23.19
N HIS A 820 12.91 -27.33 22.86
CA HIS A 820 14.38 -27.28 22.99
C HIS A 820 14.85 -27.17 24.45
N ASP A 821 13.91 -26.93 25.37
CA ASP A 821 14.13 -26.69 26.79
C ASP A 821 13.50 -27.83 27.60
N SER A 822 14.34 -28.61 28.29
CA SER A 822 13.90 -29.79 29.05
C SER A 822 13.13 -29.46 30.33
N ALA A 823 13.26 -28.25 30.87
CA ALA A 823 12.44 -27.81 31.99
C ALA A 823 11.01 -27.49 31.54
N VAL A 824 10.85 -26.92 30.34
CA VAL A 824 9.54 -26.72 29.70
C VAL A 824 8.91 -28.06 29.34
N GLU A 825 9.65 -28.97 28.71
CA GLU A 825 9.17 -30.32 28.36
C GLU A 825 8.64 -31.06 29.60
N LEU A 826 9.42 -31.06 30.69
CA LEU A 826 9.04 -31.69 31.95
C LEU A 826 7.77 -31.07 32.56
N ALA A 827 7.64 -29.74 32.51
CA ALA A 827 6.48 -29.03 33.06
C ALA A 827 5.19 -29.27 32.26
N VAL A 828 5.29 -29.31 30.93
CA VAL A 828 4.16 -29.69 30.05
C VAL A 828 3.75 -31.13 30.31
N LYS A 829 4.72 -32.05 30.44
CA LYS A 829 4.45 -33.45 30.78
C LYS A 829 3.77 -33.61 32.14
N GLN A 830 4.22 -32.90 33.18
CA GLN A 830 3.59 -32.92 34.50
C GLN A 830 2.13 -32.43 34.43
N ALA A 831 1.86 -31.32 33.73
CA ALA A 831 0.49 -30.83 33.57
C ALA A 831 -0.43 -31.81 32.82
N LEU A 832 0.10 -32.54 31.82
CA LEU A 832 -0.63 -33.61 31.13
C LEU A 832 -0.91 -34.81 32.06
N GLU A 833 0.03 -35.19 32.92
CA GLU A 833 -0.14 -36.24 33.92
C GLU A 833 -1.16 -35.86 35.01
N GLU A 834 -1.19 -34.59 35.44
CA GLU A 834 -2.18 -34.06 36.40
C GLU A 834 -3.62 -34.09 35.85
N GLU A 835 -3.81 -33.66 34.60
CA GLU A 835 -5.09 -33.75 33.87
C GLU A 835 -5.41 -35.18 33.38
N LYS A 836 -4.50 -36.13 33.58
CA LYS A 836 -4.60 -37.57 33.21
C LYS A 836 -4.74 -37.80 31.71
N VAL A 837 -4.13 -36.95 30.90
CA VAL A 837 -4.02 -37.14 29.45
C VAL A 837 -3.16 -38.37 29.16
N HIS A 838 -3.61 -39.19 28.22
CA HIS A 838 -2.90 -40.40 27.82
C HIS A 838 -1.92 -40.07 26.69
N ILE A 839 -0.65 -40.47 26.84
CA ILE A 839 0.40 -40.22 25.83
C ILE A 839 0.89 -41.57 25.29
N HIS A 840 0.98 -41.69 23.98
CA HIS A 840 1.51 -42.85 23.25
C HIS A 840 2.68 -42.40 22.37
N HIS A 841 3.75 -43.20 22.28
CA HIS A 841 4.96 -42.93 21.48
C HIS A 841 5.21 -44.05 20.46
N ASP A 842 6.02 -43.77 19.43
CA ASP A 842 6.40 -44.73 18.37
C ASP A 842 5.20 -45.35 17.64
N CYS A 843 4.11 -44.59 17.49
CA CYS A 843 2.84 -45.04 16.93
C CYS A 843 2.61 -44.48 15.53
N LEU A 844 2.84 -45.27 14.47
CA LEU A 844 2.51 -44.86 13.10
C LEU A 844 1.06 -45.25 12.77
N LEU A 845 0.26 -44.34 12.23
CA LEU A 845 -1.15 -44.64 11.89
C LEU A 845 -1.23 -45.69 10.77
N ALA A 846 -1.81 -46.85 11.07
CA ALA A 846 -1.86 -47.99 10.16
C ALA A 846 -3.24 -48.18 9.50
N GLN A 847 -4.34 -48.01 10.25
CA GLN A 847 -5.71 -48.15 9.76
C GLN A 847 -6.70 -47.26 10.51
N ILE A 848 -7.73 -46.79 9.80
CA ILE A 848 -8.95 -46.16 10.35
C ILE A 848 -10.07 -47.20 10.33
N ASN A 849 -10.88 -47.28 11.39
CA ASN A 849 -12.02 -48.20 11.53
C ASN A 849 -11.70 -49.67 11.18
N ASP A 850 -10.46 -50.11 11.44
CA ASP A 850 -9.93 -51.44 11.08
C ASP A 850 -10.17 -51.85 9.62
N GLY A 851 -10.11 -50.88 8.70
CA GLY A 851 -10.31 -51.10 7.26
C GLY A 851 -11.78 -51.16 6.81
N GLN A 852 -12.73 -50.82 7.69
CA GLN A 852 -14.15 -50.71 7.37
C GLN A 852 -14.50 -49.33 6.80
N HIS A 853 -15.79 -48.94 6.79
CA HIS A 853 -16.22 -47.62 6.32
C HIS A 853 -15.50 -46.51 7.11
N PRO A 854 -14.85 -45.52 6.46
CA PRO A 854 -13.95 -44.59 7.14
C PRO A 854 -14.66 -43.49 7.94
N ASP A 855 -15.94 -43.24 7.64
CA ASP A 855 -16.73 -42.14 8.19
C ASP A 855 -17.96 -42.64 8.99
N PRO A 856 -18.23 -42.14 10.22
CA PRO A 856 -17.29 -41.41 11.08
C PRO A 856 -16.20 -42.35 11.62
N ILE A 857 -15.07 -41.79 12.04
CA ILE A 857 -14.05 -42.52 12.81
C ILE A 857 -14.68 -42.96 14.15
N THR A 858 -14.46 -44.22 14.51
CA THR A 858 -14.88 -44.87 15.76
C THR A 858 -13.73 -45.58 16.47
N CYS A 859 -12.73 -46.04 15.71
CA CYS A 859 -11.43 -46.47 16.21
C CYS A 859 -10.31 -46.17 15.20
N VAL A 860 -9.09 -46.06 15.73
CA VAL A 860 -7.85 -45.94 14.96
C VAL A 860 -6.84 -46.95 15.48
N SER A 861 -6.11 -47.56 14.55
CA SER A 861 -5.17 -48.65 14.81
C SER A 861 -3.78 -48.26 14.32
N PHE A 862 -2.80 -48.31 15.21
CA PHE A 862 -1.41 -47.88 15.00
C PHE A 862 -0.46 -49.08 14.97
N THR A 863 0.52 -49.06 14.07
CA THR A 863 1.71 -49.91 14.20
C THR A 863 2.63 -49.34 15.28
N THR A 864 3.20 -50.22 16.09
CA THR A 864 4.17 -49.89 17.15
C THR A 864 5.33 -50.88 17.06
N ALA A 865 6.37 -50.71 17.89
CA ALA A 865 7.43 -51.71 18.05
C ALA A 865 6.95 -53.04 18.70
N GLY A 866 5.72 -53.09 19.21
CA GLY A 866 5.10 -54.26 19.84
C GLY A 866 3.82 -54.72 19.09
N PRO A 867 2.78 -55.20 19.79
CA PRO A 867 1.48 -55.44 19.15
C PRO A 867 0.85 -54.12 18.67
N PRO A 868 0.03 -54.14 17.61
CA PRO A 868 -0.64 -52.94 17.12
C PRO A 868 -1.61 -52.37 18.17
N SER A 869 -1.51 -51.07 18.41
CA SER A 869 -2.30 -50.36 19.41
C SER A 869 -3.59 -49.82 18.80
N ARG A 870 -4.74 -50.22 19.36
CA ARG A 870 -6.07 -49.81 18.90
C ARG A 870 -6.72 -48.89 19.93
N LEU A 871 -7.01 -47.65 19.52
CA LEU A 871 -7.71 -46.67 20.34
C LEU A 871 -9.14 -46.47 19.84
N HIS A 872 -10.06 -46.26 20.78
CA HIS A 872 -11.36 -45.68 20.44
C HIS A 872 -11.21 -44.18 20.17
N CYS A 873 -12.02 -43.66 19.26
CA CYS A 873 -11.88 -42.30 18.77
C CYS A 873 -13.24 -41.79 18.31
N ALA A 874 -13.69 -40.65 18.84
CA ALA A 874 -14.88 -39.93 18.41
C ALA A 874 -14.54 -38.58 17.73
N VAL A 875 -13.31 -38.10 17.88
CA VAL A 875 -12.73 -37.01 17.07
C VAL A 875 -11.22 -37.22 16.93
N PHE A 876 -10.68 -37.02 15.73
CA PHE A 876 -9.26 -37.17 15.41
C PHE A 876 -8.68 -35.84 14.92
N PHE A 877 -7.60 -35.38 15.53
CA PHE A 877 -6.84 -34.21 15.11
C PHE A 877 -5.50 -34.65 14.51
N ASN A 878 -5.15 -34.16 13.32
CA ASN A 878 -3.84 -34.39 12.72
C ASN A 878 -2.98 -33.13 12.68
N PHE A 879 -1.80 -33.22 13.30
CA PHE A 879 -0.68 -32.30 13.24
C PHE A 879 0.61 -33.01 12.78
N PHE A 880 0.49 -34.11 12.04
CA PHE A 880 1.60 -34.82 11.42
C PHE A 880 1.67 -34.59 9.90
N GLY A 881 2.88 -34.43 9.37
CA GLY A 881 3.14 -34.38 7.94
C GLY A 881 2.83 -33.04 7.27
N GLU A 882 3.29 -31.93 7.86
CA GLU A 882 3.30 -30.62 7.17
C GLU A 882 3.96 -30.74 5.79
N THR A 883 3.19 -30.53 4.74
CA THR A 883 3.59 -30.72 3.35
C THR A 883 2.93 -29.68 2.45
N VAL A 884 3.43 -29.49 1.23
CA VAL A 884 2.76 -28.64 0.24
C VAL A 884 1.40 -29.25 -0.07
N ASP A 885 0.34 -28.45 0.08
CA ASP A 885 -1.04 -28.84 -0.23
C ASP A 885 -1.15 -29.62 -1.55
N CYS A 886 -1.95 -30.69 -1.57
CA CYS A 886 -2.07 -31.57 -2.73
C CYS A 886 -2.53 -30.86 -4.02
N ASP A 887 -3.40 -29.87 -3.93
CA ASP A 887 -3.88 -29.15 -5.11
C ASP A 887 -2.84 -28.13 -5.57
N ALA A 888 -2.19 -27.44 -4.64
CA ALA A 888 -1.03 -26.60 -4.93
C ALA A 888 0.14 -27.41 -5.54
N PHE A 889 0.45 -28.60 -5.01
CA PHE A 889 1.50 -29.49 -5.51
C PHE A 889 1.18 -29.96 -6.93
N ARG A 890 -0.05 -30.42 -7.20
CA ARG A 890 -0.50 -30.78 -8.55
C ARG A 890 -0.41 -29.59 -9.50
N ALA A 891 -0.95 -28.43 -9.12
CA ALA A 891 -0.89 -27.21 -9.92
C ALA A 891 0.54 -26.76 -10.26
N ILE A 892 1.49 -26.90 -9.33
CA ILE A 892 2.91 -26.57 -9.51
C ILE A 892 3.61 -27.60 -10.42
N ASN A 893 3.38 -28.89 -10.18
CA ASN A 893 3.97 -29.99 -10.95
C ASN A 893 3.49 -30.00 -12.41
N ASP A 894 2.17 -29.88 -12.61
CA ASP A 894 1.53 -29.98 -13.92
C ASP A 894 1.80 -28.73 -14.78
N ALA A 895 2.10 -27.60 -14.14
CA ALA A 895 2.66 -26.41 -14.77
C ALA A 895 4.17 -26.53 -15.11
N CYS A 896 4.80 -27.69 -14.90
CA CYS A 896 6.23 -27.93 -15.11
C CYS A 896 7.13 -26.91 -14.37
N LEU A 897 6.78 -26.54 -13.14
CA LEU A 897 7.66 -25.82 -12.24
C LEU A 897 8.61 -26.79 -11.51
N VAL A 898 9.86 -26.40 -11.30
CA VAL A 898 10.87 -27.31 -10.72
C VAL A 898 10.60 -27.55 -9.25
N PHE A 899 10.19 -28.78 -8.92
CA PHE A 899 9.91 -29.24 -7.56
C PHE A 899 10.89 -30.33 -7.13
N ASP A 900 11.44 -30.22 -5.93
CA ASP A 900 12.48 -31.11 -5.38
C ASP A 900 12.29 -31.26 -3.86
N GLY A 901 11.13 -31.79 -3.46
CA GLY A 901 10.62 -31.79 -2.08
C GLY A 901 10.00 -30.45 -1.65
N CYS A 902 10.51 -29.34 -2.19
CA CYS A 902 9.92 -28.00 -2.12
C CYS A 902 10.01 -27.34 -3.52
N LEU A 903 9.29 -26.24 -3.74
CA LEU A 903 9.40 -25.45 -4.97
C LEU A 903 10.78 -24.77 -5.05
N VAL A 904 11.50 -24.97 -6.15
CA VAL A 904 12.88 -24.52 -6.30
C VAL A 904 12.93 -23.09 -6.84
N ILE A 905 13.63 -22.22 -6.11
CA ILE A 905 13.82 -20.80 -6.44
C ILE A 905 15.30 -20.40 -6.58
N ASP A 906 15.52 -19.25 -7.21
CA ASP A 906 16.81 -18.55 -7.21
C ASP A 906 16.97 -17.51 -6.09
N ARG A 907 18.14 -16.86 -6.01
CA ARG A 907 18.45 -15.82 -5.01
C ARG A 907 17.65 -14.52 -5.15
N THR A 908 16.73 -14.44 -6.12
CA THR A 908 15.77 -13.36 -6.36
C THR A 908 14.32 -13.89 -6.40
N PHE A 909 14.07 -15.03 -5.74
CA PHE A 909 12.76 -15.68 -5.60
C PHE A 909 12.11 -16.17 -6.90
N ARG A 910 12.83 -16.17 -8.03
CA ARG A 910 12.30 -16.66 -9.31
C ARG A 910 12.27 -18.17 -9.35
N THR A 911 11.20 -18.73 -9.90
CA THR A 911 11.14 -20.13 -10.32
C THR A 911 11.88 -20.31 -11.66
N ASN A 912 11.68 -21.44 -12.34
CA ASN A 912 12.09 -21.63 -13.74
C ASN A 912 11.23 -20.85 -14.76
N ASP A 913 10.20 -20.12 -14.32
CA ASP A 913 9.43 -19.19 -15.14
C ASP A 913 9.70 -17.73 -14.72
N PRO A 914 10.02 -16.81 -15.66
CA PRO A 914 10.33 -15.42 -15.33
C PRO A 914 9.13 -14.61 -14.81
N SER A 915 7.90 -15.10 -14.99
CA SER A 915 6.67 -14.47 -14.49
C SER A 915 6.17 -15.05 -13.16
N ILE A 916 6.78 -16.12 -12.65
CA ILE A 916 6.36 -16.81 -11.43
C ILE A 916 7.48 -16.78 -10.38
N TYR A 917 7.16 -16.18 -9.24
CA TYR A 917 8.01 -16.05 -8.05
C TYR A 917 7.41 -16.88 -6.91
N ALA A 918 8.22 -17.29 -5.95
CA ALA A 918 7.75 -18.01 -4.76
C ALA A 918 8.59 -17.68 -3.53
N ALA A 919 7.98 -17.73 -2.34
CA ALA A 919 8.67 -17.48 -1.08
C ALA A 919 8.03 -18.22 0.12
N GLY A 920 8.75 -18.25 1.25
CA GLY A 920 8.30 -18.86 2.50
C GLY A 920 8.45 -20.40 2.53
N PRO A 921 7.82 -21.09 3.50
CA PRO A 921 8.02 -22.52 3.77
C PRO A 921 7.83 -23.48 2.57
N LEU A 922 7.05 -23.07 1.57
CA LEU A 922 6.87 -23.73 0.27
C LEU A 922 8.19 -23.93 -0.52
N THR A 923 9.24 -23.16 -0.23
CA THR A 923 10.37 -22.94 -1.14
C THR A 923 11.73 -23.44 -0.63
N LYS A 924 12.63 -23.72 -1.57
CA LYS A 924 14.05 -23.96 -1.31
C LYS A 924 14.93 -23.39 -2.41
N TYR A 925 16.18 -23.08 -2.09
CA TYR A 925 17.14 -22.62 -3.10
C TYR A 925 17.57 -23.75 -4.04
N SER A 926 17.87 -23.39 -5.30
CA SER A 926 18.44 -24.31 -6.28
C SER A 926 19.77 -24.91 -5.81
N ARG A 927 19.99 -26.21 -6.04
CA ARG A 927 21.21 -26.93 -5.62
C ARG A 927 22.52 -26.31 -6.14
N ARG A 928 22.45 -25.46 -7.17
CA ARG A 928 23.58 -24.64 -7.71
C ARG A 928 24.20 -23.68 -6.68
N TYR A 929 23.51 -23.41 -5.58
CA TYR A 929 23.98 -22.59 -4.47
C TYR A 929 24.68 -23.40 -3.36
N HIS A 930 24.67 -24.73 -3.44
CA HIS A 930 25.16 -25.64 -2.39
C HIS A 930 24.55 -25.37 -0.99
N ALA A 931 23.32 -24.86 -0.97
CA ALA A 931 22.61 -24.39 0.22
C ALA A 931 21.42 -25.29 0.61
N ASP A 932 21.45 -26.58 0.25
CA ASP A 932 20.32 -27.52 0.39
C ASP A 932 19.82 -27.70 1.84
N GLN A 933 20.64 -27.34 2.83
CA GLN A 933 20.32 -27.28 4.26
C GLN A 933 19.41 -26.10 4.66
N TRP A 934 19.25 -25.08 3.81
CA TRP A 934 18.42 -23.90 4.06
C TRP A 934 17.16 -23.93 3.18
N THR A 935 15.99 -24.01 3.80
CA THR A 935 14.69 -23.86 3.12
C THR A 935 14.00 -22.59 3.58
N GLY A 936 12.93 -22.16 2.88
CA GLY A 936 12.16 -20.99 3.27
C GLY A 936 11.46 -21.11 4.63
N GLY A 937 11.39 -22.32 5.22
CA GLY A 937 10.91 -22.57 6.58
C GLY A 937 11.98 -22.46 7.67
N SER A 938 13.26 -22.31 7.31
CA SER A 938 14.37 -22.07 8.24
C SER A 938 14.40 -20.64 8.81
N PHE A 939 13.73 -19.69 8.14
CA PHE A 939 13.83 -18.24 8.38
C PHE A 939 12.51 -17.63 8.88
N ASN A 940 12.54 -16.36 9.26
CA ASN A 940 11.35 -15.59 9.62
C ASN A 940 10.52 -15.24 8.36
N SER A 941 9.27 -15.72 8.30
CA SER A 941 8.36 -15.49 7.16
C SER A 941 8.12 -14.01 6.84
N LYS A 942 8.05 -13.13 7.85
CA LYS A 942 7.82 -11.69 7.68
C LYS A 942 9.06 -10.96 7.14
N GLU A 943 10.26 -11.40 7.53
CA GLU A 943 11.52 -10.94 6.92
C GLU A 943 11.61 -11.38 5.45
N VAL A 944 11.29 -12.66 5.17
CA VAL A 944 11.32 -13.23 3.81
C VAL A 944 10.32 -12.55 2.87
N GLY A 945 9.09 -12.27 3.32
CA GLY A 945 8.08 -11.58 2.50
C GLY A 945 8.43 -10.11 2.21
N ARG A 946 9.00 -9.39 3.19
CA ARG A 946 9.55 -8.05 2.98
C ARG A 946 10.76 -8.05 2.04
N SER A 947 11.60 -9.09 2.10
CA SER A 947 12.72 -9.27 1.16
C SER A 947 12.25 -9.53 -0.27
N LEU A 948 11.23 -10.37 -0.47
CA LEU A 948 10.57 -10.56 -1.76
C LEU A 948 10.06 -9.23 -2.34
N ALA A 949 9.41 -8.40 -1.52
CA ALA A 949 8.96 -7.09 -1.94
C ALA A 949 10.11 -6.15 -2.32
N SER A 950 11.21 -6.13 -1.55
CA SER A 950 12.38 -5.30 -1.87
C SER A 950 13.08 -5.68 -3.19
N VAL A 951 12.96 -6.94 -3.61
CA VAL A 951 13.46 -7.43 -4.91
C VAL A 951 12.51 -7.06 -6.06
N LEU A 952 11.19 -7.05 -5.81
CA LEU A 952 10.18 -6.83 -6.84
C LEU A 952 9.77 -5.36 -7.05
N LEU A 953 9.80 -4.52 -6.02
CA LEU A 953 9.42 -3.10 -6.12
C LEU A 953 10.22 -2.35 -7.21
N PRO A 954 11.56 -2.49 -7.33
CA PRO A 954 12.36 -1.86 -8.41
C PRO A 954 12.14 -2.46 -9.81
N LEU A 955 11.30 -3.49 -9.96
CA LEU A 955 10.88 -4.03 -11.26
C LEU A 955 9.52 -3.48 -11.69
N PHE A 956 8.70 -3.02 -10.74
CA PHE A 956 7.42 -2.37 -11.00
C PHE A 956 7.55 -0.84 -11.09
N ASP A 957 8.47 -0.23 -10.35
CA ASP A 957 8.66 1.22 -10.30
C ASP A 957 9.39 1.75 -11.55
N PRO A 958 8.75 2.55 -12.43
CA PRO A 958 9.38 3.12 -13.62
C PRO A 958 10.25 4.35 -13.32
N THR A 959 10.24 4.86 -12.08
CA THR A 959 11.03 6.04 -11.65
C THR A 959 12.41 5.68 -11.09
N VAL A 960 12.62 4.41 -10.76
CA VAL A 960 13.88 3.88 -10.23
C VAL A 960 14.75 3.32 -11.37
N GLU A 961 16.04 3.66 -11.39
CA GLU A 961 16.98 3.02 -12.31
C GLU A 961 17.06 1.52 -12.01
N ARG A 962 16.88 0.67 -13.03
CA ARG A 962 16.86 -0.79 -12.88
C ARG A 962 18.13 -1.27 -12.15
N PRO A 963 18.01 -2.11 -11.10
CA PRO A 963 19.15 -2.49 -10.28
C PRO A 963 20.25 -3.15 -11.12
N VAL A 964 21.49 -2.68 -10.91
CA VAL A 964 22.68 -3.22 -11.60
C VAL A 964 22.78 -4.71 -11.34
N SER A 965 23.05 -5.50 -12.39
CA SER A 965 23.19 -6.95 -12.29
C SER A 965 24.31 -7.32 -11.30
N PRO A 966 24.09 -8.25 -10.36
CA PRO A 966 25.08 -8.62 -9.35
C PRO A 966 26.35 -9.21 -10.00
N SER A 967 27.49 -9.02 -9.35
CA SER A 967 28.78 -9.58 -9.81
C SER A 967 28.74 -11.12 -9.81
N GLU A 968 29.61 -11.76 -10.60
CA GLU A 968 29.61 -13.24 -10.71
C GLU A 968 29.75 -13.91 -9.33
N GLU A 969 30.62 -13.39 -8.46
CA GLU A 969 30.78 -13.87 -7.07
C GLU A 969 29.45 -13.81 -6.29
N GLN A 970 28.72 -12.69 -6.40
CA GLN A 970 27.42 -12.51 -5.76
C GLN A 970 26.32 -13.40 -6.38
N LYS A 971 26.44 -13.84 -7.63
CA LYS A 971 25.44 -14.75 -8.26
C LYS A 971 25.44 -16.15 -7.64
N HIS A 972 26.51 -16.54 -6.95
CA HIS A 972 26.63 -17.83 -6.26
C HIS A 972 26.22 -17.81 -4.78
N LEU A 973 25.87 -16.65 -4.22
CA LEU A 973 25.46 -16.52 -2.82
C LEU A 973 23.93 -16.48 -2.67
N THR A 974 23.40 -17.21 -1.69
CA THR A 974 22.03 -17.02 -1.18
C THR A 974 21.97 -15.85 -0.20
N PRO A 975 20.83 -15.16 -0.06
CA PRO A 975 20.62 -14.25 1.06
C PRO A 975 20.63 -15.03 2.39
N VAL A 976 21.08 -14.38 3.46
CA VAL A 976 21.00 -14.88 4.84
C VAL A 976 20.16 -13.90 5.64
N TYR A 977 19.14 -14.43 6.31
CA TYR A 977 18.16 -13.68 7.10
C TYR A 977 18.49 -13.83 8.59
N ASN A 978 18.27 -12.77 9.37
CA ASN A 978 18.81 -12.67 10.74
C ASN A 978 17.74 -12.47 11.83
N GLN A 979 16.49 -12.16 11.47
CA GLN A 979 15.42 -12.03 12.45
C GLN A 979 15.07 -13.40 13.03
N ALA A 980 14.72 -13.42 14.32
CA ALA A 980 14.40 -14.65 15.02
C ALA A 980 13.22 -15.39 14.38
N LYS A 981 13.29 -16.72 14.40
CA LYS A 981 12.10 -17.56 14.31
C LYS A 981 11.40 -17.52 15.67
N MET A 982 10.09 -17.33 15.65
CA MET A 982 9.26 -17.15 16.83
C MET A 982 8.18 -18.23 16.86
N GLN A 983 7.87 -18.75 18.04
CA GLN A 983 6.83 -19.75 18.27
C GLN A 983 6.27 -19.59 19.67
N GLY A 984 4.95 -19.41 19.80
CA GLY A 984 4.29 -19.24 21.09
C GLY A 984 2.87 -19.76 21.09
N GLY A 985 2.23 -19.79 22.27
CA GLY A 985 0.86 -20.30 22.41
C GLY A 985 0.49 -20.56 23.87
N ARG A 986 -0.62 -21.27 24.09
CA ARG A 986 -1.01 -21.76 25.42
C ARG A 986 -0.79 -23.26 25.53
N LEU A 987 0.05 -23.67 26.46
CA LEU A 987 0.42 -25.06 26.71
C LEU A 987 -0.33 -25.65 27.92
N PRO A 988 -0.47 -26.99 28.00
CA PRO A 988 -1.23 -27.70 29.04
C PRO A 988 -0.93 -27.22 30.46
N GLY A 989 -2.00 -27.05 31.24
CA GLY A 989 -1.95 -26.41 32.55
C GLY A 989 -1.99 -24.87 32.45
N SER A 990 -2.50 -24.34 31.34
CA SER A 990 -2.64 -22.91 31.07
C SER A 990 -1.37 -22.08 31.24
N TYR A 991 -0.24 -22.58 30.76
CA TYR A 991 0.98 -21.76 30.61
C TYR A 991 0.94 -20.99 29.29
N ASN A 992 1.28 -19.71 29.31
CA ASN A 992 1.62 -18.93 28.13
C ASN A 992 3.10 -19.21 27.81
N TYR A 993 3.38 -19.62 26.57
CA TYR A 993 4.70 -19.97 26.08
C TYR A 993 5.16 -19.00 25.00
N LEU A 994 6.44 -18.64 25.02
CA LEU A 994 7.13 -17.93 23.95
C LEU A 994 8.54 -18.52 23.82
N HIS A 995 8.90 -18.92 22.60
CA HIS A 995 10.25 -19.29 22.22
C HIS A 995 10.68 -18.45 21.02
N VAL A 996 11.88 -17.88 21.14
CA VAL A 996 12.51 -16.98 20.17
C VAL A 996 13.90 -17.54 19.91
N THR A 997 14.25 -17.85 18.67
CA THR A 997 15.52 -18.52 18.35
C THR A 997 16.07 -18.04 17.02
N LYS A 998 17.38 -18.15 16.81
CA LYS A 998 18.01 -17.86 15.51
C LYS A 998 17.47 -18.77 14.40
N PRO A 999 17.49 -18.33 13.13
CA PRO A 999 17.29 -19.22 11.99
C PRO A 999 18.23 -20.43 12.00
N THR A 1000 17.69 -21.63 11.84
CA THR A 1000 18.43 -22.89 11.88
C THR A 1000 18.35 -23.66 10.56
N ALA A 1001 19.47 -24.24 10.15
CA ALA A 1001 19.55 -25.06 8.95
C ALA A 1001 19.11 -26.50 9.23
N ASN A 1002 18.35 -27.07 8.30
CA ASN A 1002 17.83 -28.44 8.38
C ASN A 1002 18.98 -29.46 8.40
N ASN A 1003 18.79 -30.57 9.11
CA ASN A 1003 19.81 -31.60 9.39
C ASN A 1003 21.02 -31.14 10.24
N THR A 1004 21.06 -29.89 10.70
CA THR A 1004 21.99 -29.50 11.77
C THR A 1004 21.50 -30.15 13.07
N ARG A 1005 22.04 -31.33 13.41
CA ARG A 1005 22.02 -31.77 14.81
C ARG A 1005 22.57 -30.62 15.65
N ALA A 1006 21.91 -30.26 16.74
CA ALA A 1006 22.47 -29.33 17.70
C ALA A 1006 23.86 -29.86 18.12
N SER A 1007 24.91 -29.19 17.66
CA SER A 1007 26.27 -29.54 18.02
C SER A 1007 26.40 -29.35 19.52
N SER A 1008 26.90 -30.37 20.23
CA SER A 1008 27.15 -30.32 21.68
C SER A 1008 28.07 -29.18 22.12
N ASP A 1009 28.71 -28.54 21.15
CA ASP A 1009 29.37 -27.25 21.20
C ASP A 1009 28.38 -26.08 21.46
N GLN A 1010 27.61 -26.14 22.56
CA GLN A 1010 26.93 -24.98 23.17
C GLN A 1010 27.97 -24.00 23.72
N HIS A 1011 28.72 -23.34 22.84
CA HIS A 1011 29.62 -22.25 23.21
C HIS A 1011 28.76 -21.02 23.48
N GLY A 1012 28.47 -20.79 24.75
CA GLY A 1012 27.51 -19.78 25.21
C GLY A 1012 27.30 -19.81 26.73
N CYS A 1013 26.29 -19.09 27.21
CA CYS A 1013 25.91 -19.00 28.62
C CYS A 1013 24.39 -18.90 28.77
N ASP A 1014 23.80 -19.77 29.59
CA ASP A 1014 22.37 -19.73 29.92
C ASP A 1014 22.14 -18.89 31.19
N ILE A 1015 21.21 -17.93 31.09
CA ILE A 1015 20.76 -17.10 32.20
C ILE A 1015 19.30 -17.46 32.48
N VAL A 1016 19.04 -18.08 33.64
CA VAL A 1016 17.75 -18.71 33.97
C VAL A 1016 17.21 -18.16 35.28
N THR A 1017 15.95 -17.74 35.29
CA THR A 1017 15.27 -17.23 36.49
C THR A 1017 13.83 -17.74 36.62
N GLY A 1018 13.28 -17.60 37.82
CA GLY A 1018 12.01 -18.20 38.20
C GLY A 1018 12.06 -19.74 38.14
N ARG A 1019 10.89 -20.37 38.07
CA ARG A 1019 10.76 -21.82 37.80
C ARG A 1019 9.49 -22.13 37.02
N THR A 1020 9.43 -23.32 36.45
CA THR A 1020 8.27 -23.78 35.69
C THR A 1020 7.09 -24.14 36.60
N GLU A 1021 7.31 -24.74 37.77
CA GLU A 1021 6.23 -25.11 38.70
C GLU A 1021 5.57 -23.88 39.34
N THR A 1022 6.35 -22.81 39.57
CA THR A 1022 5.84 -21.50 40.00
C THR A 1022 5.27 -20.66 38.85
N GLY A 1023 5.39 -21.12 37.60
CA GLY A 1023 4.77 -20.47 36.45
C GLY A 1023 5.34 -19.10 36.12
N ASN A 1024 6.65 -18.92 36.34
CA ASN A 1024 7.39 -17.68 36.07
C ASN A 1024 8.77 -17.97 35.47
N TYR A 1025 8.89 -19.02 34.66
CA TYR A 1025 10.17 -19.44 34.06
C TYR A 1025 10.60 -18.49 32.94
N PHE A 1026 11.88 -18.09 32.97
CA PHE A 1026 12.53 -17.31 31.93
C PHE A 1026 13.96 -17.84 31.75
N CYS A 1027 14.28 -18.32 30.56
CA CYS A 1027 15.62 -18.71 30.12
C CYS A 1027 16.07 -17.83 28.94
N LEU A 1028 17.33 -17.41 28.97
CA LEU A 1028 17.95 -16.57 27.95
C LEU A 1028 19.34 -17.15 27.63
N HIS A 1029 19.52 -17.60 26.38
CA HIS A 1029 20.78 -18.14 25.89
C HIS A 1029 21.60 -17.02 25.24
N LEU A 1030 22.81 -16.80 25.74
CA LEU A 1030 23.84 -16.00 25.10
C LEU A 1030 24.77 -16.92 24.31
N ASN A 1031 25.11 -16.57 23.07
CA ASN A 1031 26.13 -17.30 22.32
C ASN A 1031 27.56 -16.92 22.74
N GLN A 1032 28.57 -17.54 22.13
CA GLN A 1032 30.00 -17.32 22.40
C GLN A 1032 30.51 -15.87 22.28
N HIS A 1033 29.69 -14.95 21.77
CA HIS A 1033 29.98 -13.53 21.64
C HIS A 1033 29.12 -12.67 22.58
N ASP A 1034 28.56 -13.24 23.65
CA ASP A 1034 27.74 -12.54 24.66
C ASP A 1034 26.46 -11.87 24.10
N VAL A 1035 25.95 -12.36 22.96
CA VAL A 1035 24.73 -11.88 22.29
C VAL A 1035 23.56 -12.84 22.52
N VAL A 1036 22.37 -12.28 22.83
CA VAL A 1036 21.12 -13.05 22.97
C VAL A 1036 20.76 -13.74 21.66
N GLU A 1037 20.74 -15.07 21.71
CA GLU A 1037 20.49 -15.94 20.57
C GLU A 1037 19.20 -16.76 20.72
N THR A 1038 18.81 -17.08 21.95
CA THR A 1038 17.55 -17.76 22.26
C THR A 1038 16.88 -17.14 23.49
N ILE A 1039 15.55 -17.05 23.49
CA ILE A 1039 14.72 -16.66 24.63
C ILE A 1039 13.61 -17.71 24.78
N THR A 1040 13.45 -18.28 25.97
CA THR A 1040 12.38 -19.23 26.29
C THR A 1040 11.63 -18.77 27.54
N CYS A 1041 10.32 -18.61 27.44
CA CYS A 1041 9.45 -18.13 28.51
C CYS A 1041 8.29 -19.11 28.73
N LEU A 1042 8.01 -19.47 29.99
CA LEU A 1042 6.84 -20.26 30.37
C LEU A 1042 6.18 -19.64 31.62
N SER A 1043 5.03 -19.00 31.42
CA SER A 1043 4.40 -18.13 32.42
C SER A 1043 2.90 -18.36 32.55
N LYS A 1044 2.37 -18.47 33.78
CA LYS A 1044 0.90 -18.48 34.02
C LYS A 1044 0.27 -17.11 33.71
N ASN A 1045 1.06 -16.04 33.79
CA ASN A 1045 0.64 -14.67 33.43
C ASN A 1045 0.88 -14.39 31.93
N PRO A 1046 0.10 -13.50 31.29
CA PRO A 1046 0.34 -13.05 29.92
C PRO A 1046 1.76 -12.48 29.72
N LEU A 1047 2.36 -12.78 28.56
CA LEU A 1047 3.72 -12.36 28.22
C LEU A 1047 3.73 -11.04 27.43
N PRO A 1048 4.60 -10.06 27.76
CA PRO A 1048 4.72 -8.81 27.02
C PRO A 1048 5.57 -8.99 25.75
N ILE A 1049 5.07 -9.81 24.81
CA ILE A 1049 5.80 -10.32 23.64
C ILE A 1049 6.51 -9.20 22.85
N SER A 1050 5.82 -8.09 22.54
CA SER A 1050 6.38 -6.93 21.82
C SER A 1050 7.70 -6.40 22.44
N ASN A 1051 7.81 -6.43 23.76
CA ASN A 1051 9.00 -5.98 24.48
C ASN A 1051 10.09 -7.07 24.44
N LEU A 1052 9.73 -8.33 24.73
CA LEU A 1052 10.68 -9.44 24.84
C LEU A 1052 11.41 -9.70 23.51
N LEU A 1053 10.75 -9.52 22.38
CA LEU A 1053 11.35 -9.66 21.05
C LEU A 1053 12.49 -8.66 20.78
N CYS A 1054 12.54 -7.53 21.48
CA CYS A 1054 13.60 -6.54 21.34
C CYS A 1054 14.92 -6.94 22.02
N LEU A 1055 14.90 -7.98 22.86
CA LEU A 1055 16.08 -8.51 23.56
C LEU A 1055 16.95 -9.40 22.66
N TYR A 1056 16.36 -10.06 21.66
CA TYR A 1056 17.06 -10.92 20.71
C TYR A 1056 18.08 -10.10 19.88
N GLY A 1057 19.26 -10.68 19.65
CA GLY A 1057 20.36 -10.03 18.92
C GLY A 1057 21.04 -8.87 19.67
N LYS A 1058 20.71 -8.63 20.95
CA LYS A 1058 21.39 -7.61 21.78
C LYS A 1058 22.53 -8.24 22.57
N HIS A 1059 23.58 -7.46 22.84
CA HIS A 1059 24.72 -7.88 23.66
C HIS A 1059 24.43 -7.69 25.16
N GLN A 1060 24.88 -8.60 26.03
CA GLN A 1060 24.58 -8.57 27.47
C GLN A 1060 24.99 -7.28 28.20
N MET A 1061 26.02 -6.57 27.70
CA MET A 1061 26.40 -5.26 28.22
C MET A 1061 25.32 -4.19 27.98
N LEU A 1062 24.65 -4.21 26.82
CA LEU A 1062 23.52 -3.32 26.52
C LEU A 1062 22.30 -3.64 27.39
N LEU A 1063 22.15 -4.92 27.77
CA LEU A 1063 21.19 -5.38 28.78
C LEU A 1063 21.67 -5.08 30.22
N ASN A 1064 22.31 -3.92 30.40
CA ASN A 1064 22.79 -3.37 31.67
C ASN A 1064 23.79 -4.31 32.41
N HIS A 1065 24.76 -4.87 31.67
CA HIS A 1065 25.75 -5.84 32.16
C HIS A 1065 25.12 -7.10 32.80
N LEU A 1066 24.14 -7.68 32.09
CA LEU A 1066 23.30 -8.79 32.56
C LEU A 1066 24.11 -9.94 33.17
N CYS A 1067 25.21 -10.36 32.53
CA CYS A 1067 26.04 -11.47 33.01
C CYS A 1067 26.62 -11.20 34.41
N SER A 1068 27.20 -10.02 34.63
CA SER A 1068 27.82 -9.69 35.93
C SER A 1068 26.77 -9.63 37.03
N ARG A 1069 25.67 -8.89 36.79
CA ARG A 1069 24.57 -8.72 37.75
C ARG A 1069 23.91 -10.05 38.12
N TYR A 1070 23.76 -10.97 37.18
CA TYR A 1070 23.21 -12.30 37.44
C TYR A 1070 24.15 -13.15 38.31
N HIS A 1071 25.45 -13.21 37.98
CA HIS A 1071 26.44 -13.93 38.80
C HIS A 1071 26.66 -13.30 40.19
N GLU A 1072 26.43 -12.00 40.34
CA GLU A 1072 26.40 -11.27 41.62
C GLU A 1072 25.10 -11.48 42.43
N GLY A 1073 24.09 -12.17 41.88
CA GLY A 1073 22.80 -12.42 42.53
C GLY A 1073 21.85 -11.21 42.57
N LEU A 1074 22.14 -10.17 41.78
CA LEU A 1074 21.31 -8.96 41.66
C LEU A 1074 20.09 -9.17 40.75
N VAL A 1075 20.16 -10.11 39.80
CA VAL A 1075 19.04 -10.48 38.91
C VAL A 1075 18.39 -11.77 39.41
N GLN A 1076 17.25 -11.64 40.09
CA GLN A 1076 16.52 -12.78 40.68
C GLN A 1076 15.32 -13.24 39.82
N ASP A 1077 14.79 -12.33 39.01
CA ASP A 1077 13.68 -12.55 38.08
C ASP A 1077 13.87 -11.66 36.84
N LEU A 1078 13.99 -12.26 35.66
CA LEU A 1078 14.13 -11.55 34.40
C LEU A 1078 12.85 -10.81 33.99
N TYR A 1079 11.66 -11.25 34.41
CA TYR A 1079 10.42 -10.52 34.14
C TYR A 1079 10.38 -9.17 34.86
N SER A 1080 10.83 -9.11 36.11
CA SER A 1080 10.99 -7.86 36.85
C SER A 1080 12.16 -7.02 36.34
N TYR A 1081 13.32 -7.63 36.08
CA TYR A 1081 14.51 -6.92 35.58
C TYR A 1081 14.27 -6.20 34.25
N PHE A 1082 13.57 -6.83 33.30
CA PHE A 1082 13.23 -6.21 32.01
C PHE A 1082 12.01 -5.28 32.06
N ARG A 1083 11.36 -5.09 33.21
CA ARG A 1083 10.39 -3.98 33.43
C ARG A 1083 11.05 -2.69 33.90
N GLU A 1084 12.30 -2.76 34.40
CA GLU A 1084 13.01 -1.59 34.91
C GLU A 1084 13.10 -0.46 33.87
N ASN A 1085 12.96 0.79 34.34
CA ASN A 1085 12.84 1.99 33.51
C ASN A 1085 13.91 2.13 32.41
N TRP A 1086 15.14 1.62 32.62
CA TRP A 1086 16.23 1.70 31.66
C TRP A 1086 16.01 0.85 30.40
N CYS A 1087 15.19 -0.20 30.48
CA CYS A 1087 14.93 -1.12 29.38
C CYS A 1087 13.87 -0.58 28.40
N LEU A 1088 13.06 0.39 28.81
CA LEU A 1088 11.96 0.92 27.99
C LEU A 1088 12.44 1.65 26.72
N ALA A 1089 13.65 2.23 26.72
CA ALA A 1089 14.28 2.73 25.50
C ALA A 1089 14.58 1.60 24.49
N LEU A 1090 15.07 0.44 24.95
CA LEU A 1090 15.35 -0.71 24.08
C LEU A 1090 14.06 -1.25 23.42
N PHE A 1091 12.91 -1.06 24.06
CA PHE A 1091 11.61 -1.48 23.56
C PHE A 1091 10.97 -0.50 22.56
N HIS A 1092 11.53 0.68 22.32
CA HIS A 1092 11.01 1.61 21.30
C HIS A 1092 11.28 1.10 19.88
N ASP A 1093 10.35 1.32 18.95
CA ASP A 1093 10.53 0.96 17.53
C ASP A 1093 11.81 1.58 16.92
N ARG A 1094 11.97 2.89 17.09
CA ARG A 1094 13.11 3.72 16.65
C ARG A 1094 14.46 3.40 17.30
N PHE A 1095 14.52 2.48 18.28
CA PHE A 1095 15.80 2.13 18.92
C PHE A 1095 16.77 1.47 17.93
N THR A 1096 16.25 0.73 16.95
CA THR A 1096 17.06 0.07 15.91
C THR A 1096 17.77 1.09 15.00
N ASP A 1097 17.11 2.21 14.68
CA ASP A 1097 17.66 3.25 13.83
C ASP A 1097 18.75 4.04 14.56
N PHE A 1098 18.50 4.37 15.84
CA PHE A 1098 19.50 4.92 16.76
C PHE A 1098 20.72 4.00 16.93
N GLU A 1099 20.52 2.68 17.02
CA GLU A 1099 21.63 1.73 17.09
C GLU A 1099 22.45 1.70 15.78
N GLN A 1100 21.81 1.90 14.62
CA GLN A 1100 22.51 2.06 13.34
C GLN A 1100 23.29 3.38 13.26
N GLU A 1101 22.71 4.50 13.71
CA GLU A 1101 23.42 5.79 13.79
C GLU A 1101 24.67 5.69 14.68
N VAL A 1102 24.53 5.08 15.86
CA VAL A 1102 25.65 4.82 16.79
C VAL A 1102 26.73 3.95 16.14
N ARG A 1103 26.37 2.92 15.36
CA ARG A 1103 27.34 2.10 14.61
C ARG A 1103 28.05 2.93 13.54
N GLN A 1104 27.34 3.73 12.74
CA GLN A 1104 27.95 4.60 11.72
C GLN A 1104 28.92 5.64 12.33
N ILE A 1105 28.61 6.18 13.52
CA ILE A 1105 29.49 7.08 14.28
C ILE A 1105 30.75 6.34 14.77
N MET A 1106 30.66 5.04 15.08
CA MET A 1106 31.79 4.19 15.45
C MET A 1106 32.65 3.75 14.25
N ASP A 1107 32.04 3.40 13.12
CA ASP A 1107 32.74 2.98 11.89
C ASP A 1107 33.50 4.15 11.26
N SER A 1108 32.95 5.36 11.37
CA SER A 1108 33.62 6.61 10.96
C SER A 1108 34.63 7.15 11.99
N ALA A 1109 34.73 6.54 13.16
CA ALA A 1109 35.61 7.00 14.24
C ALA A 1109 37.09 6.81 13.89
N LYS A 1110 37.87 7.88 14.10
CA LYS A 1110 39.33 7.88 13.96
C LYS A 1110 39.99 8.14 15.29
N VAL A 1111 41.05 7.36 15.57
CA VAL A 1111 41.89 7.50 16.76
C VAL A 1111 43.26 7.99 16.31
N GLU A 1112 43.78 9.03 16.97
CA GLU A 1112 45.14 9.51 16.75
C GLU A 1112 46.14 8.59 17.46
N GLY A 1113 46.98 7.88 16.71
CA GLY A 1113 48.12 7.11 17.21
C GLY A 1113 49.45 7.71 16.77
N ASP A 1114 50.57 7.18 17.27
CA ASP A 1114 51.93 7.71 17.05
C ASP A 1114 52.34 7.80 15.55
N ASN A 1115 51.68 7.06 14.67
CA ASN A 1115 51.91 7.08 13.22
C ASN A 1115 50.79 7.77 12.41
N GLY A 1116 49.83 8.45 13.07
CA GLY A 1116 48.72 9.17 12.43
C GLY A 1116 47.32 8.69 12.84
N SER A 1117 46.29 9.19 12.15
CA SER A 1117 44.89 8.82 12.42
C SER A 1117 44.53 7.47 11.77
N VAL A 1118 44.17 6.48 12.58
CA VAL A 1118 43.73 5.14 12.14
C VAL A 1118 42.23 4.98 12.44
N SER A 1119 41.46 4.25 11.63
CA SER A 1119 40.05 3.98 11.93
C SER A 1119 39.91 2.97 13.08
N MET A 1120 38.82 3.06 13.84
CA MET A 1120 38.53 2.10 14.91
C MET A 1120 38.43 0.66 14.38
N HIS A 1121 37.90 0.49 13.17
CA HIS A 1121 37.77 -0.81 12.51
C HIS A 1121 39.13 -1.45 12.17
N GLU A 1122 40.08 -0.68 11.63
CA GLU A 1122 41.45 -1.16 11.37
C GLU A 1122 42.16 -1.56 12.68
N VAL A 1123 42.03 -0.74 13.73
CA VAL A 1123 42.59 -1.05 15.06
C VAL A 1123 42.02 -2.35 15.63
N LEU A 1124 40.71 -2.57 15.52
CA LEU A 1124 40.06 -3.81 15.96
C LEU A 1124 40.52 -5.02 15.12
N GLN A 1125 40.66 -4.88 13.80
CA GLN A 1125 41.21 -5.95 12.96
C GLN A 1125 42.66 -6.31 13.31
N MET A 1126 43.50 -5.32 13.63
CA MET A 1126 44.87 -5.58 14.12
C MET A 1126 44.86 -6.34 15.45
N MET A 1127 43.98 -6.00 16.39
CA MET A 1127 43.85 -6.70 17.68
C MET A 1127 43.24 -8.10 17.58
N VAL A 1128 42.43 -8.39 16.55
CA VAL A 1128 41.93 -9.75 16.29
C VAL A 1128 43.01 -10.63 15.62
N GLY A 1129 43.92 -10.03 14.86
CA GLY A 1129 45.07 -10.73 14.27
C GLY A 1129 46.16 -11.09 15.29
N ASP A 1130 46.51 -10.15 16.17
CA ASP A 1130 47.58 -10.30 17.16
C ASP A 1130 47.02 -10.61 18.56
N LYS A 1131 47.25 -11.85 19.05
CA LYS A 1131 46.80 -12.32 20.38
C LYS A 1131 47.50 -11.57 21.53
N THR A 1132 47.03 -10.37 21.83
CA THR A 1132 47.71 -9.39 22.67
C THR A 1132 46.99 -9.13 23.99
N GLU A 1133 47.75 -8.66 24.98
CA GLU A 1133 47.32 -8.61 26.38
C GLU A 1133 46.37 -7.43 26.67
N THR A 1134 45.56 -7.58 27.72
CA THR A 1134 44.47 -6.67 28.12
C THR A 1134 44.89 -5.21 28.39
N GLY A 1135 46.19 -4.92 28.53
CA GLY A 1135 46.71 -3.57 28.69
C GLY A 1135 46.41 -2.62 27.51
N HIS A 1136 46.30 -3.14 26.28
CA HIS A 1136 46.00 -2.30 25.12
C HIS A 1136 44.54 -1.81 25.08
N LEU A 1137 43.58 -2.60 25.58
CA LEU A 1137 42.16 -2.22 25.64
C LEU A 1137 41.90 -1.06 26.61
N MET A 1138 42.60 -1.02 27.76
CA MET A 1138 42.57 0.11 28.68
C MET A 1138 42.97 1.41 27.98
N ASN A 1139 44.09 1.37 27.25
CA ASN A 1139 44.62 2.54 26.54
C ASN A 1139 43.65 3.03 25.45
N LEU A 1140 43.06 2.11 24.65
CA LEU A 1140 42.00 2.47 23.70
C LEU A 1140 40.78 3.12 24.36
N SER A 1141 40.33 2.63 25.52
CA SER A 1141 39.20 3.23 26.22
C SER A 1141 39.48 4.68 26.67
N GLU A 1142 40.72 4.97 27.07
CA GLU A 1142 41.13 6.31 27.50
C GLU A 1142 41.35 7.26 26.31
N MET A 1143 41.89 6.75 25.19
CA MET A 1143 41.99 7.49 23.93
C MET A 1143 40.61 7.80 23.35
N PHE A 1144 39.71 6.81 23.34
CA PHE A 1144 38.33 6.98 22.88
C PHE A 1144 37.54 7.95 23.76
N GLY A 1145 37.70 7.89 25.09
CA GLY A 1145 37.08 8.83 26.03
C GLY A 1145 37.48 10.30 25.85
N LYS A 1146 38.62 10.55 25.18
CA LYS A 1146 39.12 11.89 24.81
C LYS A 1146 38.76 12.30 23.37
N SER A 1147 38.20 11.38 22.57
CA SER A 1147 37.87 11.61 21.16
C SER A 1147 36.63 12.50 20.96
N GLN A 1148 36.54 13.16 19.81
CA GLN A 1148 35.31 13.86 19.40
C GLN A 1148 34.13 12.89 19.20
N THR A 1149 34.38 11.64 18.80
CA THR A 1149 33.37 10.58 18.68
C THR A 1149 32.63 10.33 19.98
N CYS A 1150 33.32 10.33 21.13
CA CYS A 1150 32.67 10.18 22.44
C CYS A 1150 31.71 11.35 22.75
N SER A 1151 32.00 12.56 22.25
CA SER A 1151 31.07 13.69 22.35
C SER A 1151 29.90 13.58 21.38
N ALA A 1152 30.12 13.09 20.15
CA ALA A 1152 29.06 12.86 19.18
C ALA A 1152 28.04 11.84 19.70
N LEU A 1153 28.49 10.67 20.18
CA LEU A 1153 27.62 9.64 20.75
C LEU A 1153 26.79 10.13 21.94
N LYS A 1154 27.38 10.94 22.83
CA LYS A 1154 26.63 11.55 23.94
C LYS A 1154 25.53 12.50 23.44
N THR A 1155 25.77 13.21 22.35
CA THR A 1155 24.76 14.06 21.70
C THR A 1155 23.66 13.22 21.07
N THR A 1156 23.99 12.21 20.24
CA THR A 1156 23.01 11.28 19.63
C THR A 1156 22.12 10.58 20.67
N VAL A 1157 22.69 10.12 21.80
CA VAL A 1157 21.91 9.54 22.92
C VAL A 1157 20.93 10.57 23.51
N LEU A 1158 21.38 11.80 23.75
CA LEU A 1158 20.53 12.86 24.29
C LEU A 1158 19.46 13.32 23.29
N ASP A 1159 19.76 13.35 21.99
CA ASP A 1159 18.81 13.71 20.95
C ASP A 1159 17.77 12.60 20.71
N TYR A 1160 18.14 11.31 20.76
CA TYR A 1160 17.20 10.18 20.77
C TYR A 1160 16.22 10.26 21.95
N LEU A 1161 16.71 10.46 23.19
CA LEU A 1161 15.87 10.64 24.38
C LEU A 1161 15.06 11.95 24.34
N LYS A 1162 15.54 12.94 23.58
CA LYS A 1162 14.87 14.24 23.42
C LYS A 1162 13.72 14.18 22.42
N TYR A 1163 13.90 13.44 21.33
CA TYR A 1163 12.91 13.19 20.28
C TYR A 1163 11.78 12.31 20.82
N ASN A 1164 12.12 11.18 21.45
CA ASN A 1164 11.17 10.19 21.94
C ASN A 1164 10.59 10.51 23.34
N ARG A 1165 10.64 11.78 23.78
CA ARG A 1165 10.26 12.23 25.14
C ARG A 1165 8.86 11.79 25.55
N ASN A 1166 7.91 11.80 24.61
CA ASN A 1166 6.50 11.49 24.87
C ASN A 1166 6.28 10.02 25.26
N HIS A 1167 7.20 9.14 24.88
CA HIS A 1167 7.23 7.70 25.20
C HIS A 1167 8.19 7.39 26.36
N LEU A 1168 9.35 8.07 26.37
CA LEU A 1168 10.44 7.85 27.32
C LEU A 1168 10.42 8.87 28.47
N THR A 1169 9.24 9.10 29.05
CA THR A 1169 8.98 10.09 30.11
C THR A 1169 9.75 9.84 31.41
N MET A 1170 10.24 8.62 31.62
CA MET A 1170 10.99 8.18 32.80
C MET A 1170 12.50 8.51 32.76
N TYR A 1171 13.01 9.08 31.67
CA TYR A 1171 14.42 9.47 31.54
C TYR A 1171 14.62 10.95 31.90
N ALA A 1172 15.32 11.21 33.01
CA ALA A 1172 15.62 12.56 33.48
C ALA A 1172 16.62 13.30 32.56
N ARG A 1173 16.55 14.64 32.54
CA ARG A 1173 17.47 15.50 31.77
C ARG A 1173 18.34 16.39 32.68
N PRO A 1174 19.61 16.65 32.30
CA PRO A 1174 20.38 17.75 32.88
C PRO A 1174 19.62 19.08 32.70
N GLY A 1175 19.56 19.91 33.75
CA GLY A 1175 18.88 21.22 33.72
C GLY A 1175 17.37 21.19 33.96
N LEU A 1176 16.81 20.08 34.44
CA LEU A 1176 15.40 19.93 34.85
C LEU A 1176 15.23 19.36 36.28
N LEU A 1177 16.31 19.43 37.07
CA LEU A 1177 16.43 19.07 38.49
C LEU A 1177 17.10 20.22 39.25
#